data_AF-A0A7L5TAV3-F1
#
_entry.id   AF-A0A7L5TAV3-F1
#
_cell.length_a   1.000
_cell.length_b   1.000
_cell.length_c   1.000
_cell.angle_alpha   90.00
_cell.angle_beta   90.00
_cell.angle_gamma   90.00
#
_symmetry.space_group_name_H-M   'P 1'
#
loop_
_entity.id
_entity.type
_entity.pdbx_description
1 polymer ?
#
loop_
_entity_poly.entity_id
_entity_poly.type
_entity_poly.pdbx_seq_one_letter_code
_entity_poly.pdbx_strand_id
1 'polypeptide(L)'
;MPLRVPEDKALHQELSIGRALRPLKQHRPNPLKREFDEVATAAALAETGLPDVVTRPARERWLDLALVVDDGTSMLLWRRLAVELRTVLQRSGAFRVVRVLGLHTRGRAAPALRTRPYDPDAPHLPTTALSDPSGHTLVLVVSDGVGAAWRDGRMGQVLARWAGVGPTAVVHALPPRLWDSSGIRTRRWQVRTRRPGSANADWSVTDPVLPTALARFDGVPVPVLEPEAGPLADWARLIASASGTAVLPLLAPPRGAPAATRPASVPSPADELGRVQLFRDAASPEAYRLAAHLSAVAPLPVPVMRMVQKAVDGRSDTGRLAEVFLGGLMRPVEPPASAGPDPLPPEHRPFAFTDAAQQALLGAVPLAELVATSRTIGRRLEELAGRSPDFPAWLAHTAGTDRLPPGARPFSTVERRLAARLGAPSQSSVLATRAAAQQWRRLEARDPDVIGPYRLRRVGTPGLRVARYLGRDAYGEEAVVSIVHPEHQPYGAALLGVQAEALRRMNGRHACALLREGLDDDPPWIAEEPFVADRLDDLLLSSAVTWDARTALRIARRIADAVRVCAAEGMVHGDLTISTVHLAGEDVILSAWSSACIDGVPSADSYGRVPPTPEDNVAALGEILLRLGGSGRTHRPRIDDYDMPRWDGDAWAPVRALVLACLERQNRPTAHEVWQLLMDFRPEAAEAPKRRAERAERVDVCSLCDYPLEAGDQFCDMCGVDLATAPPRSTSYAPDAEPESGQPSFPGYEIDRRLGGSGGYGVYLARRTRDFRKVVIRTAPGAKRELRAEAEALRRMSGHYAPQWIEGAFESVPPWIATEFVSLPDGSPAPTLSSLLGGSASRLDPVHAATIGLRLAEAVNMCALRGLALRELTADSVLVIGRTVKLTSWTDAALDNVSNARADNVYALGVILRAIADAQPTAQLSQTGALWRDPQLLSIIGACLSDRPGRRPTAGHVADVIVRCLPSTQTYGDTTPYDLESTDAQLPAETPDTPAPTPQARPRRPSSRFRFGGRAQRQRKLDLIRTPLTTTHRIMVISHLAGAERSATTLVLGSILASEREDRVIAFDASPFGLNVPGTPPPPSGLELFAGNSTLRDPMDPATHEEHRRVITNLSGRYAVVLTDIGSFHDARRGILDLADQLIVVTTTHDEHGFTVRTVLDRLEEDGHAELVRDAITVIKRSSETEALTNDELAEGFRNRCRDVVVVPYDDYVATQRDIDLERLAPKTLDAYIDLAVLVAERFPGAGQ
;
A
#
# COMPACT_ATOMS: atom_id res chain seq x y z
N MET A 1 -12.63 5.29 -7.08
CA MET A 1 -12.09 4.07 -7.73
C MET A 1 -12.05 2.92 -6.72
N PRO A 2 -12.76 1.81 -6.97
CA PRO A 2 -12.66 0.59 -6.17
C PRO A 2 -11.35 -0.16 -6.42
N LEU A 3 -10.75 -0.67 -5.36
CA LEU A 3 -9.53 -1.49 -5.32
C LEU A 3 -9.88 -2.89 -4.82
N ARG A 4 -9.22 -3.91 -5.37
CA ARG A 4 -9.33 -5.31 -4.90
C ARG A 4 -7.94 -5.88 -4.67
N VAL A 5 -7.81 -6.85 -3.76
CA VAL A 5 -6.50 -7.39 -3.33
C VAL A 5 -6.40 -8.88 -3.63
N PRO A 6 -5.37 -9.34 -4.37
CA PRO A 6 -5.18 -10.75 -4.65
C PRO A 6 -4.46 -11.40 -3.47
N GLU A 7 -5.17 -12.25 -2.74
CA GLU A 7 -4.56 -13.14 -1.75
C GLU A 7 -3.69 -14.22 -2.43
N ASP A 8 -2.65 -14.70 -1.75
CA ASP A 8 -1.87 -15.87 -2.17
C ASP A 8 -2.67 -17.17 -2.04
N LYS A 9 -2.30 -18.21 -2.81
CA LYS A 9 -2.87 -19.56 -2.62
C LYS A 9 -2.54 -20.12 -1.25
N ALA A 10 -3.51 -20.79 -0.63
CA ALA A 10 -3.34 -21.54 0.61
C ALA A 10 -2.85 -22.98 0.37
N LEU A 11 -3.19 -23.58 -0.78
CA LEU A 11 -2.67 -24.87 -1.22
C LEU A 11 -1.54 -24.68 -2.25
N HIS A 12 -0.29 -24.67 -1.77
CA HIS A 12 0.89 -24.56 -2.65
C HIS A 12 1.12 -25.78 -3.56
N GLN A 13 0.42 -26.91 -3.34
CA GLN A 13 0.63 -28.17 -4.08
C GLN A 13 -0.67 -28.82 -4.59
N GLU A 14 -1.63 -28.05 -5.11
CA GLU A 14 -2.91 -28.55 -5.65
C GLU A 14 -2.77 -29.78 -6.58
N LEU A 15 -1.79 -29.77 -7.49
CA LEU A 15 -1.53 -30.89 -8.41
C LEU A 15 -1.05 -32.16 -7.69
N SER A 16 -0.21 -32.02 -6.65
CA SER A 16 0.24 -33.15 -5.84
C SER A 16 -0.91 -33.73 -5.01
N ILE A 17 -1.79 -32.89 -4.47
CA ILE A 17 -2.99 -33.31 -3.73
C ILE A 17 -4.00 -34.00 -4.69
N GLY A 18 -4.21 -33.45 -5.90
CA GLY A 18 -5.02 -34.08 -6.93
C GLY A 18 -4.45 -35.42 -7.44
N ARG A 19 -3.12 -35.61 -7.37
CA ARG A 19 -2.44 -36.89 -7.61
C ARG A 19 -2.58 -37.85 -6.41
N ALA A 20 -2.47 -37.36 -5.17
CA ALA A 20 -2.65 -38.11 -3.93
C ALA A 20 -4.03 -38.80 -3.84
N LEU A 21 -5.08 -38.12 -4.31
CA LEU A 21 -6.46 -38.61 -4.32
C LEU A 21 -6.76 -39.65 -5.43
N ARG A 22 -5.81 -39.95 -6.34
CA ARG A 22 -6.01 -40.91 -7.45
C ARG A 22 -6.51 -42.31 -7.01
N PRO A 23 -6.07 -42.93 -5.88
CA PRO A 23 -6.55 -44.24 -5.45
C PRO A 23 -8.06 -44.31 -5.20
N LEU A 24 -8.70 -43.18 -4.90
CA LEU A 24 -10.15 -43.10 -4.67
C LEU A 24 -10.97 -43.06 -5.97
N LYS A 25 -10.36 -42.94 -7.16
CA LYS A 25 -11.05 -42.87 -8.47
C LYS A 25 -11.60 -44.23 -8.96
N GLN A 26 -12.17 -45.03 -8.07
CA GLN A 26 -12.73 -46.35 -8.40
C GLN A 26 -14.16 -46.24 -8.93
N HIS A 27 -14.69 -47.34 -9.48
CA HIS A 27 -16.05 -47.43 -10.01
C HIS A 27 -16.75 -48.72 -9.58
N ARG A 28 -17.96 -48.59 -9.03
CA ARG A 28 -18.87 -49.71 -8.73
C ARG A 28 -19.88 -49.92 -9.86
N PRO A 29 -20.48 -51.12 -10.01
CA PRO A 29 -21.71 -51.28 -10.75
C PRO A 29 -22.87 -50.60 -10.00
N ASN A 30 -23.73 -49.88 -10.72
CA ASN A 30 -25.02 -49.40 -10.23
C ASN A 30 -26.09 -50.45 -10.60
N PRO A 31 -26.75 -51.12 -9.63
CA PRO A 31 -27.74 -52.16 -9.92
C PRO A 31 -29.07 -51.61 -10.46
N LEU A 32 -29.35 -50.32 -10.29
CA LEU A 32 -30.60 -49.66 -10.71
C LEU A 32 -30.52 -49.05 -12.12
N LYS A 33 -29.32 -48.97 -12.70
CA LYS A 33 -29.10 -48.41 -14.04
C LYS A 33 -28.29 -49.41 -14.86
N ARG A 34 -28.79 -49.82 -16.02
CA ARG A 34 -28.03 -50.62 -17.00
C ARG A 34 -27.51 -49.74 -18.12
N GLU A 35 -26.38 -50.13 -18.70
CA GLU A 35 -25.79 -49.55 -19.91
C GLU A 35 -25.67 -50.64 -20.99
N PHE A 36 -25.54 -50.22 -22.24
CA PHE A 36 -25.27 -51.11 -23.37
C PHE A 36 -23.88 -51.73 -23.23
N ASP A 37 -23.75 -53.04 -23.42
CA ASP A 37 -22.44 -53.67 -23.58
C ASP A 37 -22.18 -53.91 -25.06
N GLU A 38 -21.52 -52.94 -25.68
CA GLU A 38 -21.18 -52.95 -27.12
C GLU A 38 -20.43 -54.22 -27.53
N VAL A 39 -19.47 -54.66 -26.71
CA VAL A 39 -18.60 -55.81 -27.01
C VAL A 39 -19.35 -57.12 -26.84
N ALA A 40 -20.10 -57.28 -25.73
CA ALA A 40 -20.88 -58.49 -25.52
C ALA A 40 -22.07 -58.60 -26.50
N THR A 41 -22.65 -57.48 -26.93
CA THR A 41 -23.67 -57.46 -27.99
C THR A 41 -23.09 -57.83 -29.35
N ALA A 42 -21.94 -57.25 -29.71
CA ALA A 42 -21.27 -57.59 -30.97
C ALA A 42 -20.86 -59.08 -31.03
N ALA A 43 -20.41 -59.64 -29.91
CA ALA A 43 -20.13 -61.07 -29.78
C ALA A 43 -21.41 -61.93 -29.92
N ALA A 44 -22.47 -61.62 -29.17
CA ALA A 44 -23.73 -62.36 -29.24
C ALA A 44 -24.36 -62.31 -30.64
N LEU A 45 -24.33 -61.16 -31.31
CA LEU A 45 -24.78 -61.00 -32.70
C LEU A 45 -23.92 -61.82 -33.68
N ALA A 46 -22.59 -61.86 -33.49
CA ALA A 46 -21.69 -62.64 -34.33
C ALA A 46 -21.85 -64.16 -34.14
N GLU A 47 -22.18 -64.62 -32.93
CA GLU A 47 -22.39 -66.04 -32.62
C GLU A 47 -23.79 -66.55 -33.01
N THR A 48 -24.84 -65.71 -32.89
CA THR A 48 -26.24 -66.12 -33.07
C THR A 48 -26.89 -65.66 -34.38
N GLY A 49 -26.35 -64.61 -35.02
CA GLY A 49 -26.98 -63.92 -36.13
C GLY A 49 -28.19 -63.05 -35.76
N LEU A 50 -28.51 -62.92 -34.46
CA LEU A 50 -29.66 -62.14 -33.96
C LEU A 50 -29.19 -60.84 -33.28
N PRO A 51 -29.89 -59.70 -33.48
CA PRO A 51 -29.51 -58.41 -32.91
C PRO A 51 -29.93 -58.24 -31.43
N ASP A 52 -29.64 -59.26 -30.59
CA ASP A 52 -30.01 -59.27 -29.18
C ASP A 52 -29.09 -58.37 -28.34
N VAL A 53 -29.68 -57.31 -27.76
CA VAL A 53 -28.98 -56.26 -27.02
C VAL A 53 -28.54 -56.73 -25.64
N VAL A 54 -27.24 -57.00 -25.48
CA VAL A 54 -26.64 -57.32 -24.18
C VAL A 54 -26.42 -56.02 -23.39
N THR A 55 -26.84 -56.02 -22.12
CA THR A 55 -26.69 -54.87 -21.22
C THR A 55 -26.03 -55.28 -19.92
N ARG A 56 -25.18 -54.40 -19.36
CA ARG A 56 -24.51 -54.60 -18.06
C ARG A 56 -24.93 -53.53 -17.05
N PRO A 57 -24.73 -53.72 -15.73
CA PRO A 57 -24.89 -52.65 -14.75
C PRO A 57 -23.96 -51.47 -15.07
N ALA A 58 -24.50 -50.26 -15.08
CA ALA A 58 -23.76 -49.06 -15.45
C ALA A 58 -22.70 -48.71 -14.41
N ARG A 59 -21.53 -48.23 -14.83
CA ARG A 59 -20.43 -47.95 -13.88
C ARG A 59 -20.49 -46.52 -13.35
N GLU A 60 -20.50 -46.36 -12.03
CA GLU A 60 -20.51 -45.06 -11.36
C GLU A 60 -19.42 -44.94 -10.30
N ARG A 61 -19.11 -43.69 -9.90
CA ARG A 61 -18.19 -43.42 -8.78
C ARG A 61 -18.75 -44.01 -7.48
N TRP A 62 -17.90 -44.73 -6.78
CA TRP A 62 -18.27 -45.56 -5.63
C TRP A 62 -18.51 -44.81 -4.32
N LEU A 63 -18.05 -43.55 -4.22
CA LEU A 63 -18.20 -42.69 -3.04
C LEU A 63 -18.90 -41.37 -3.38
N ASP A 64 -19.75 -40.90 -2.48
CA ASP A 64 -20.12 -39.49 -2.33
C ASP A 64 -19.18 -38.81 -1.31
N LEU A 65 -19.06 -37.49 -1.36
CA LEU A 65 -18.28 -36.69 -0.40
C LEU A 65 -19.16 -35.65 0.29
N ALA A 66 -19.12 -35.64 1.63
CA ALA A 66 -19.57 -34.54 2.46
C ALA A 66 -18.34 -33.79 3.01
N LEU A 67 -18.03 -32.63 2.41
CA LEU A 67 -17.02 -31.70 2.89
C LEU A 67 -17.65 -30.75 3.92
N VAL A 68 -17.27 -30.89 5.18
CA VAL A 68 -17.86 -30.18 6.31
C VAL A 68 -16.87 -29.12 6.78
N VAL A 69 -17.24 -27.84 6.77
CA VAL A 69 -16.33 -26.72 7.08
C VAL A 69 -16.80 -26.02 8.35
N ASP A 70 -15.94 -25.98 9.37
CA ASP A 70 -16.20 -25.29 10.65
C ASP A 70 -16.41 -23.78 10.41
N ASP A 71 -17.56 -23.25 10.86
CA ASP A 71 -18.01 -21.88 10.54
C ASP A 71 -17.47 -20.79 11.48
N GLY A 72 -16.57 -21.17 12.40
CA GLY A 72 -16.01 -20.26 13.40
C GLY A 72 -15.23 -19.07 12.83
N THR A 73 -15.28 -17.93 13.53
CA THR A 73 -14.53 -16.69 13.22
C THR A 73 -13.04 -16.89 12.94
N SER A 74 -12.38 -17.88 13.56
CA SER A 74 -10.96 -18.20 13.36
C SER A 74 -10.70 -18.99 12.07
N MET A 75 -11.70 -19.70 11.57
CA MET A 75 -11.71 -20.31 10.24
C MET A 75 -11.85 -19.30 9.10
N LEU A 76 -12.11 -18.01 9.37
CA LEU A 76 -12.04 -16.97 8.35
C LEU A 76 -10.63 -16.87 7.74
N LEU A 77 -9.57 -17.06 8.55
CA LEU A 77 -8.19 -17.17 8.04
C LEU A 77 -8.01 -18.35 7.07
N TRP A 78 -8.78 -19.43 7.29
CA TRP A 78 -8.69 -20.70 6.58
C TRP A 78 -9.81 -20.92 5.55
N ARG A 79 -10.67 -19.91 5.32
CA ARG A 79 -11.78 -19.98 4.35
C ARG A 79 -11.27 -20.28 2.95
N ARG A 80 -10.16 -19.65 2.54
CA ARG A 80 -9.50 -19.92 1.25
C ARG A 80 -8.96 -21.35 1.15
N LEU A 81 -8.34 -21.87 2.20
CA LEU A 81 -7.91 -23.28 2.27
C LEU A 81 -9.09 -24.24 2.03
N ALA A 82 -10.24 -23.99 2.63
CA ALA A 82 -11.45 -24.80 2.42
C ALA A 82 -12.00 -24.70 0.98
N VAL A 83 -11.93 -23.52 0.34
CA VAL A 83 -12.37 -23.30 -1.05
C VAL A 83 -11.41 -23.95 -2.07
N GLU A 84 -10.10 -23.84 -1.87
CA GLU A 84 -9.10 -24.49 -2.73
C GLU A 84 -9.15 -26.02 -2.55
N LEU A 85 -9.26 -26.53 -1.32
CA LEU A 85 -9.40 -27.96 -1.04
C LEU A 85 -10.69 -28.53 -1.65
N ARG A 86 -11.83 -27.83 -1.52
CA ARG A 86 -13.08 -28.14 -2.24
C ARG A 86 -12.83 -28.25 -3.74
N THR A 87 -12.16 -27.26 -4.32
CA THR A 87 -11.89 -27.19 -5.76
C THR A 87 -11.02 -28.36 -6.23
N VAL A 88 -9.99 -28.73 -5.48
CA VAL A 88 -9.15 -29.92 -5.76
C VAL A 88 -9.95 -31.22 -5.62
N LEU A 89 -10.77 -31.36 -4.57
CA LEU A 89 -11.63 -32.53 -4.36
C LEU A 89 -12.67 -32.69 -5.48
N GLN A 90 -13.28 -31.59 -5.95
CA GLN A 90 -14.21 -31.58 -7.09
C GLN A 90 -13.48 -31.91 -8.40
N ARG A 91 -12.38 -31.22 -8.73
CA ARG A 91 -11.56 -31.46 -9.93
C ARG A 91 -10.87 -32.84 -9.93
N SER A 92 -10.77 -33.52 -8.78
CA SER A 92 -10.28 -34.89 -8.72
C SER A 92 -11.17 -35.86 -9.51
N GLY A 93 -12.48 -35.62 -9.58
CA GLY A 93 -13.44 -36.57 -10.17
C GLY A 93 -13.44 -37.96 -9.51
N ALA A 94 -12.97 -38.10 -8.27
CA ALA A 94 -13.01 -39.36 -7.52
C ALA A 94 -14.40 -39.68 -6.96
N PHE A 95 -15.17 -38.65 -6.65
CA PHE A 95 -16.49 -38.73 -6.00
C PHE A 95 -17.62 -38.56 -7.02
N ARG A 96 -18.78 -39.15 -6.74
CA ARG A 96 -20.00 -39.04 -7.54
C ARG A 96 -20.69 -37.69 -7.32
N VAL A 97 -20.80 -37.27 -6.06
CA VAL A 97 -21.31 -35.96 -5.64
C VAL A 97 -20.38 -35.38 -4.57
N VAL A 98 -20.15 -34.07 -4.61
CA VAL A 98 -19.44 -33.33 -3.54
C VAL A 98 -20.39 -32.31 -2.93
N ARG A 99 -20.88 -32.58 -1.72
CA ARG A 99 -21.68 -31.66 -0.90
C ARG A 99 -20.74 -30.85 0.00
N VAL A 100 -21.07 -29.59 0.24
CA VAL A 100 -20.32 -28.70 1.14
C VAL A 100 -21.29 -28.17 2.19
N LEU A 101 -20.98 -28.36 3.48
CA LEU A 101 -21.83 -27.97 4.61
C LEU A 101 -21.05 -27.11 5.61
N GLY A 102 -21.74 -26.17 6.26
CA GLY A 102 -21.20 -25.50 7.44
C GLY A 102 -21.31 -26.37 8.69
N LEU A 103 -20.38 -26.21 9.63
CA LEU A 103 -20.41 -26.84 10.95
C LEU A 103 -20.28 -25.79 12.03
N HIS A 104 -21.34 -25.60 12.80
CA HIS A 104 -21.37 -24.66 13.91
C HIS A 104 -20.86 -25.31 15.19
N THR A 105 -19.74 -24.82 15.72
CA THR A 105 -18.99 -25.46 16.83
C THR A 105 -19.04 -24.69 18.15
N ARG A 106 -19.91 -23.67 18.25
CA ARG A 106 -19.93 -22.69 19.37
C ARG A 106 -21.31 -22.57 20.02
N GLY A 107 -21.34 -22.00 21.22
CA GLY A 107 -22.58 -21.82 22.00
C GLY A 107 -23.23 -23.13 22.47
N ARG A 108 -24.49 -23.03 22.90
CA ARG A 108 -25.27 -24.16 23.45
C ARG A 108 -25.83 -25.10 22.37
N ALA A 109 -26.16 -24.58 21.18
CA ALA A 109 -26.78 -25.35 20.10
C ALA A 109 -25.79 -26.20 19.25
N ALA A 110 -24.48 -26.02 19.43
CA ALA A 110 -23.47 -26.82 18.77
C ALA A 110 -23.30 -28.25 19.36
N PRO A 111 -22.68 -29.19 18.63
CA PRO A 111 -22.34 -29.13 17.20
C PRO A 111 -23.58 -29.30 16.30
N ALA A 112 -23.77 -28.39 15.34
CA ALA A 112 -24.88 -28.43 14.38
C ALA A 112 -24.37 -28.20 12.96
N LEU A 113 -25.06 -28.74 11.95
CA LEU A 113 -24.72 -28.51 10.53
C LEU A 113 -25.54 -27.33 9.96
N ARG A 114 -25.05 -26.73 8.87
CA ARG A 114 -25.73 -25.73 8.04
C ARG A 114 -25.63 -26.10 6.57
N THR A 115 -26.63 -25.72 5.77
CA THR A 115 -26.61 -25.93 4.30
C THR A 115 -25.51 -25.14 3.58
N ARG A 116 -24.97 -24.07 4.17
CA ARG A 116 -23.82 -23.31 3.66
C ARG A 116 -22.85 -22.95 4.81
N PRO A 117 -21.52 -22.96 4.61
CA PRO A 117 -20.56 -22.42 5.58
C PRO A 117 -20.61 -20.89 5.69
N TYR A 118 -20.31 -20.33 6.87
CA TYR A 118 -20.19 -18.90 7.20
C TYR A 118 -21.44 -18.01 7.01
N ASP A 119 -22.50 -18.57 6.42
CA ASP A 119 -23.83 -17.99 6.27
C ASP A 119 -24.63 -18.20 7.59
N PRO A 120 -24.95 -17.13 8.35
CA PRO A 120 -25.61 -17.25 9.64
C PRO A 120 -27.11 -17.60 9.52
N ASP A 121 -27.71 -17.32 8.36
CA ASP A 121 -29.13 -17.51 8.07
C ASP A 121 -29.41 -18.82 7.30
N ALA A 122 -28.34 -19.47 6.80
CA ALA A 122 -28.41 -20.79 6.17
C ALA A 122 -29.11 -21.82 7.08
N PRO A 123 -30.16 -22.51 6.59
CA PRO A 123 -30.90 -23.52 7.33
C PRO A 123 -30.01 -24.55 8.04
N HIS A 124 -30.34 -24.78 9.32
CA HIS A 124 -29.69 -25.79 10.15
C HIS A 124 -30.10 -27.21 9.73
N LEU A 125 -29.15 -28.14 9.83
CA LEU A 125 -29.35 -29.57 9.62
C LEU A 125 -28.90 -30.36 10.86
N PRO A 126 -29.58 -31.45 11.24
CA PRO A 126 -29.13 -32.32 12.30
C PRO A 126 -27.85 -33.06 11.87
N THR A 127 -26.96 -33.35 12.82
CA THR A 127 -25.69 -34.06 12.54
C THR A 127 -25.92 -35.49 12.01
N THR A 128 -27.09 -36.08 12.23
CA THR A 128 -27.51 -37.35 11.64
C THR A 128 -27.74 -37.30 10.12
N ALA A 129 -27.81 -36.11 9.49
CA ALA A 129 -27.97 -35.97 8.04
C ALA A 129 -26.78 -36.49 7.21
N LEU A 130 -25.65 -36.82 7.86
CA LEU A 130 -24.48 -37.46 7.26
C LEU A 130 -24.33 -38.96 7.61
N SER A 131 -25.29 -39.53 8.34
CA SER A 131 -25.33 -40.97 8.65
C SER A 131 -25.96 -41.74 7.49
N ASP A 132 -25.19 -41.98 6.43
CA ASP A 132 -25.57 -42.78 5.26
C ASP A 132 -25.41 -44.29 5.55
N PRO A 133 -26.49 -45.05 5.79
CA PRO A 133 -26.40 -46.47 6.14
C PRO A 133 -25.92 -47.36 4.97
N SER A 134 -25.80 -46.83 3.75
CA SER A 134 -25.20 -47.56 2.64
C SER A 134 -23.66 -47.55 2.69
N GLY A 135 -23.05 -46.69 3.50
CA GLY A 135 -21.60 -46.64 3.72
C GLY A 135 -20.79 -45.99 2.58
N HIS A 136 -21.45 -45.26 1.67
CA HIS A 136 -20.80 -44.68 0.48
C HIS A 136 -20.48 -43.19 0.62
N THR A 137 -21.07 -42.51 1.61
CA THR A 137 -20.71 -41.13 1.94
C THR A 137 -19.43 -41.09 2.75
N LEU A 138 -18.36 -40.56 2.15
CA LEU A 138 -17.15 -40.17 2.86
C LEU A 138 -17.36 -38.80 3.51
N VAL A 139 -16.97 -38.64 4.77
CA VAL A 139 -17.05 -37.37 5.52
C VAL A 139 -15.65 -36.80 5.74
N LEU A 140 -15.44 -35.56 5.33
CA LEU A 140 -14.16 -34.84 5.50
C LEU A 140 -14.42 -33.49 6.19
N VAL A 141 -13.94 -33.34 7.43
CA VAL A 141 -14.19 -32.15 8.26
C VAL A 141 -12.98 -31.22 8.25
N VAL A 142 -13.11 -29.99 7.77
CA VAL A 142 -12.04 -28.97 7.82
C VAL A 142 -12.27 -28.05 9.02
N SER A 143 -11.32 -28.01 9.96
CA SER A 143 -11.43 -27.22 11.19
C SER A 143 -10.06 -26.82 11.75
N ASP A 144 -10.02 -25.72 12.50
CA ASP A 144 -8.88 -25.28 13.33
C ASP A 144 -8.90 -25.90 14.75
N GLY A 145 -9.98 -26.57 15.14
CA GLY A 145 -10.18 -27.16 16.46
C GLY A 145 -10.52 -26.17 17.58
N VAL A 146 -10.74 -24.89 17.28
CA VAL A 146 -10.85 -23.82 18.30
C VAL A 146 -12.25 -23.74 18.93
N GLY A 147 -13.27 -24.23 18.22
CA GLY A 147 -14.67 -24.24 18.68
C GLY A 147 -14.88 -24.97 20.02
N ALA A 148 -15.85 -24.49 20.82
CA ALA A 148 -16.14 -25.04 22.15
C ALA A 148 -16.44 -26.55 22.10
N ALA A 149 -17.23 -26.99 21.11
CA ALA A 149 -17.59 -28.38 20.90
C ALA A 149 -16.40 -29.33 20.67
N TRP A 150 -15.24 -28.82 20.23
CA TRP A 150 -14.00 -29.60 20.15
C TRP A 150 -13.38 -29.79 21.52
N ARG A 151 -13.26 -28.70 22.30
CA ARG A 151 -12.60 -28.67 23.61
C ARG A 151 -13.39 -29.43 24.69
N ASP A 152 -14.73 -29.38 24.65
CA ASP A 152 -15.61 -30.14 25.56
C ASP A 152 -15.91 -31.58 25.11
N GLY A 153 -15.42 -31.98 23.94
CA GLY A 153 -15.56 -33.34 23.42
C GLY A 153 -16.90 -33.69 22.76
N ARG A 154 -17.90 -32.79 22.74
CA ARG A 154 -19.17 -33.02 22.01
C ARG A 154 -18.94 -33.39 20.54
N MET A 155 -17.99 -32.74 19.88
CA MET A 155 -17.66 -33.01 18.47
C MET A 155 -17.04 -34.40 18.28
N GLY A 156 -16.28 -34.91 19.27
CA GLY A 156 -15.75 -36.27 19.25
C GLY A 156 -16.86 -37.34 19.19
N GLN A 157 -17.98 -37.11 19.90
CA GLN A 157 -19.15 -38.00 19.87
C GLN A 157 -19.86 -37.99 18.51
N VAL A 158 -19.84 -36.85 17.80
CA VAL A 158 -20.39 -36.73 16.44
C VAL A 158 -19.47 -37.40 15.41
N LEU A 159 -18.16 -37.15 15.50
CA LEU A 159 -17.17 -37.79 14.64
C LEU A 159 -17.20 -39.31 14.78
N ALA A 160 -17.26 -39.84 16.02
CA ALA A 160 -17.37 -41.28 16.26
C ALA A 160 -18.65 -41.89 15.65
N ARG A 161 -19.74 -41.13 15.55
CA ARG A 161 -20.99 -41.56 14.91
C ARG A 161 -20.88 -41.63 13.39
N TRP A 162 -20.27 -40.63 12.76
CA TRP A 162 -20.01 -40.65 11.31
C TRP A 162 -19.00 -41.76 10.95
N ALA A 163 -17.90 -41.82 11.70
CA ALA A 163 -16.83 -42.81 11.56
C ALA A 163 -17.27 -44.26 11.87
N GLY A 164 -18.37 -44.44 12.60
CA GLY A 164 -19.00 -45.75 12.82
C GLY A 164 -19.87 -46.25 11.66
N VAL A 165 -20.19 -45.39 10.67
CA VAL A 165 -21.07 -45.73 9.53
C VAL A 165 -20.35 -45.65 8.19
N GLY A 166 -19.41 -44.71 8.02
CA GLY A 166 -18.64 -44.56 6.78
C GLY A 166 -17.27 -43.91 7.00
N PRO A 167 -16.40 -43.89 5.97
CA PRO A 167 -15.06 -43.34 6.08
C PRO A 167 -15.09 -41.86 6.49
N THR A 168 -14.46 -41.54 7.62
CA THR A 168 -14.49 -40.19 8.21
C THR A 168 -13.07 -39.72 8.56
N ALA A 169 -12.73 -38.47 8.24
CA ALA A 169 -11.49 -37.84 8.68
C ALA A 169 -11.66 -36.34 8.93
N VAL A 170 -10.74 -35.78 9.71
CA VAL A 170 -10.59 -34.33 9.92
C VAL A 170 -9.36 -33.86 9.13
N VAL A 171 -9.42 -32.71 8.48
CA VAL A 171 -8.28 -31.96 7.97
C VAL A 171 -8.05 -30.79 8.93
N HIS A 172 -6.92 -30.79 9.63
CA HIS A 172 -6.60 -29.74 10.59
C HIS A 172 -6.05 -28.52 9.86
N ALA A 173 -6.67 -27.35 10.06
CA ALA A 173 -6.30 -26.12 9.36
C ALA A 173 -5.02 -25.48 9.92
N LEU A 174 -4.84 -25.48 11.26
CA LEU A 174 -3.58 -25.04 11.88
C LEU A 174 -2.43 -26.04 11.57
N PRO A 175 -1.17 -25.57 11.44
CA PRO A 175 0.00 -26.44 11.33
C PRO A 175 0.22 -27.29 12.59
N PRO A 176 0.89 -28.47 12.51
CA PRO A 176 1.05 -29.41 13.62
C PRO A 176 1.57 -28.82 14.94
N ARG A 177 2.47 -27.84 14.85
CA ARG A 177 3.04 -27.12 16.01
C ARG A 177 2.00 -26.43 16.91
N LEU A 178 0.78 -26.21 16.41
CA LEU A 178 -0.32 -25.56 17.13
C LEU A 178 -1.46 -26.54 17.50
N TRP A 179 -1.39 -27.82 17.15
CA TRP A 179 -2.50 -28.76 17.41
C TRP A 179 -2.80 -28.95 18.90
N ASP A 180 -1.77 -28.96 19.75
CA ASP A 180 -1.95 -29.10 21.21
C ASP A 180 -2.62 -27.89 21.89
N SER A 181 -2.75 -26.73 21.21
CA SER A 181 -3.51 -25.57 21.68
C SER A 181 -4.98 -25.56 21.20
N SER A 182 -5.32 -26.44 20.27
CA SER A 182 -6.69 -26.67 19.78
C SER A 182 -7.41 -27.73 20.61
N GLY A 183 -8.70 -27.95 20.34
CA GLY A 183 -9.45 -29.08 20.89
C GLY A 183 -9.15 -30.42 20.20
N ILE A 184 -8.43 -30.43 19.08
CA ILE A 184 -8.12 -31.61 18.26
C ILE A 184 -6.71 -32.11 18.62
N ARG A 185 -6.61 -32.99 19.61
CA ARG A 185 -5.36 -33.68 19.96
C ARG A 185 -5.22 -34.99 19.20
N THR A 186 -3.99 -35.39 18.90
CA THR A 186 -3.71 -36.60 18.12
C THR A 186 -2.64 -37.49 18.77
N ARG A 187 -2.62 -38.77 18.40
CA ARG A 187 -1.48 -39.68 18.60
C ARG A 187 -1.30 -40.50 17.31
N ARG A 188 -0.06 -40.82 16.93
CA ARG A 188 0.20 -41.68 15.76
C ARG A 188 -0.03 -43.14 16.12
N TRP A 189 -0.84 -43.84 15.31
CA TRP A 189 -1.13 -45.26 15.43
C TRP A 189 -0.99 -45.95 14.07
N GLN A 190 -0.64 -47.22 14.06
CA GLN A 190 -0.72 -48.05 12.87
C GLN A 190 -2.18 -48.52 12.68
N VAL A 191 -2.70 -48.35 11.48
CA VAL A 191 -4.08 -48.70 11.10
C VAL A 191 -4.09 -49.57 9.86
N ARG A 192 -5.03 -50.53 9.81
CA ARG A 192 -5.24 -51.40 8.66
C ARG A 192 -6.73 -51.64 8.37
N THR A 193 -7.10 -51.50 7.09
CA THR A 193 -8.46 -51.74 6.56
C THR A 193 -8.72 -53.22 6.25
N ARG A 194 -10.01 -53.59 6.14
CA ARG A 194 -10.46 -54.97 5.78
C ARG A 194 -11.18 -55.06 4.43
N ARG A 195 -11.65 -53.92 3.92
CA ARG A 195 -12.36 -53.75 2.64
C ARG A 195 -12.20 -52.29 2.21
N PRO A 196 -12.18 -51.96 0.91
CA PRO A 196 -12.18 -50.57 0.48
C PRO A 196 -13.41 -49.84 1.03
N GLY A 197 -13.24 -48.60 1.48
CA GLY A 197 -14.36 -47.80 2.00
C GLY A 197 -14.96 -48.28 3.33
N SER A 198 -14.30 -49.19 4.05
CA SER A 198 -14.78 -49.60 5.39
C SER A 198 -14.89 -48.40 6.34
N ALA A 199 -16.03 -48.30 7.03
CA ALA A 199 -16.21 -47.41 8.17
C ALA A 199 -15.05 -47.56 9.17
N ASN A 200 -14.64 -46.48 9.82
CA ASN A 200 -13.43 -46.48 10.64
C ASN A 200 -13.52 -47.47 11.83
N ALA A 201 -14.73 -47.76 12.32
CA ALA A 201 -14.95 -48.78 13.34
C ALA A 201 -14.58 -50.22 12.92
N ASP A 202 -14.48 -50.52 11.60
CA ASP A 202 -14.03 -51.83 11.09
C ASP A 202 -12.49 -51.99 11.14
N TRP A 203 -11.74 -50.89 11.31
CA TRP A 203 -10.28 -50.86 11.13
C TRP A 203 -9.58 -51.55 12.32
N SER A 204 -8.51 -52.32 12.06
CA SER A 204 -7.63 -52.79 13.13
C SER A 204 -6.57 -51.74 13.43
N VAL A 205 -6.48 -51.32 14.69
CA VAL A 205 -5.53 -50.30 15.20
C VAL A 205 -4.52 -50.95 16.14
N THR A 206 -3.23 -50.65 15.96
CA THR A 206 -2.13 -51.08 16.84
C THR A 206 -1.14 -49.93 17.06
N ASP A 207 -0.44 -49.93 18.18
CA ASP A 207 0.71 -49.04 18.35
C ASP A 207 1.84 -49.49 17.39
N PRO A 208 2.56 -48.58 16.72
CA PRO A 208 3.61 -48.95 15.76
C PRO A 208 4.88 -49.53 16.40
N VAL A 209 5.01 -49.50 17.73
CA VAL A 209 6.20 -49.98 18.47
C VAL A 209 5.82 -50.89 19.64
N LEU A 210 4.74 -50.59 20.36
CA LEU A 210 4.35 -51.31 21.57
C LEU A 210 3.38 -52.48 21.29
N PRO A 211 3.54 -53.64 21.98
CA PRO A 211 2.54 -54.70 21.95
C PRO A 211 1.15 -54.23 22.41
N THR A 212 0.09 -54.80 21.81
CA THR A 212 -1.33 -54.49 22.10
C THR A 212 -1.77 -54.77 23.55
N ALA A 213 -0.92 -55.42 24.34
CA ALA A 213 -1.09 -55.59 25.79
C ALA A 213 -0.70 -54.34 26.59
N LEU A 214 0.23 -53.52 26.09
CA LEU A 214 0.75 -52.31 26.73
C LEU A 214 0.13 -51.02 26.15
N ALA A 215 -0.27 -51.04 24.87
CA ALA A 215 -0.92 -49.92 24.21
C ALA A 215 -2.20 -50.38 23.49
N ARG A 216 -3.35 -49.90 23.96
CA ARG A 216 -4.66 -50.11 23.34
C ARG A 216 -5.22 -48.79 22.82
N PHE A 217 -5.97 -48.86 21.73
CA PHE A 217 -6.72 -47.72 21.20
C PHE A 217 -8.16 -47.79 21.68
N ASP A 218 -8.62 -46.77 22.40
CA ASP A 218 -9.98 -46.69 22.94
C ASP A 218 -10.86 -45.76 22.09
N GLY A 219 -11.98 -46.29 21.57
CA GLY A 219 -12.96 -45.56 20.78
C GLY A 219 -12.91 -45.86 19.27
N VAL A 220 -13.54 -45.02 18.46
CA VAL A 220 -13.56 -45.13 16.99
C VAL A 220 -12.39 -44.32 16.41
N PRO A 221 -11.51 -44.90 15.58
CA PRO A 221 -10.32 -44.20 15.10
C PRO A 221 -10.69 -43.14 14.06
N VAL A 222 -10.38 -41.86 14.30
CA VAL A 222 -10.63 -40.78 13.35
C VAL A 222 -9.31 -40.11 12.96
N PRO A 223 -8.82 -40.27 11.72
CA PRO A 223 -7.62 -39.60 11.25
C PRO A 223 -7.74 -38.07 11.27
N VAL A 224 -6.66 -37.41 11.66
CA VAL A 224 -6.52 -35.94 11.68
C VAL A 224 -5.36 -35.58 10.76
N LEU A 225 -5.68 -35.24 9.52
CA LEU A 225 -4.74 -35.08 8.42
C LEU A 225 -4.30 -33.62 8.29
N GLU A 226 -3.05 -33.41 7.90
CA GLU A 226 -2.58 -32.11 7.40
C GLU A 226 -3.10 -31.90 5.97
N PRO A 227 -3.30 -30.65 5.49
CA PRO A 227 -3.77 -30.34 4.14
C PRO A 227 -2.71 -30.58 3.04
N GLU A 228 -1.80 -31.53 3.25
CA GLU A 228 -0.66 -31.83 2.38
C GLU A 228 -0.83 -33.13 1.59
N ALA A 229 -0.12 -33.21 0.45
CA ALA A 229 -0.22 -34.34 -0.46
C ALA A 229 0.23 -35.69 0.15
N GLY A 230 1.16 -35.70 1.10
CA GLY A 230 1.66 -36.91 1.76
C GLY A 230 0.58 -37.60 2.63
N PRO A 231 0.13 -36.98 3.73
CA PRO A 231 -0.90 -37.53 4.61
C PRO A 231 -2.21 -37.85 3.88
N LEU A 232 -2.61 -37.01 2.92
CA LEU A 232 -3.78 -37.28 2.07
C LEU A 232 -3.58 -38.49 1.15
N ALA A 233 -2.36 -38.75 0.66
CA ALA A 233 -2.07 -39.93 -0.17
C ALA A 233 -2.08 -41.23 0.65
N ASP A 234 -1.53 -41.23 1.87
CA ASP A 234 -1.53 -42.41 2.74
C ASP A 234 -2.94 -42.80 3.16
N TRP A 235 -3.74 -41.82 3.56
CA TRP A 235 -5.16 -42.02 3.89
C TRP A 235 -6.00 -42.42 2.67
N ALA A 236 -5.76 -41.82 1.49
CA ALA A 236 -6.43 -42.23 0.25
C ALA A 236 -6.06 -43.67 -0.16
N ARG A 237 -4.79 -44.08 -0.02
CA ARG A 237 -4.34 -45.47 -0.26
C ARG A 237 -4.97 -46.45 0.73
N LEU A 238 -5.07 -46.07 2.01
CA LEU A 238 -5.68 -46.87 3.06
C LEU A 238 -7.15 -47.18 2.76
N ILE A 239 -7.96 -46.15 2.46
CA ILE A 239 -9.38 -46.28 2.13
C ILE A 239 -9.62 -47.01 0.80
N ALA A 240 -8.74 -46.81 -0.19
CA ALA A 240 -8.84 -47.44 -1.50
C ALA A 240 -8.53 -48.96 -1.51
N SER A 241 -7.92 -49.50 -0.46
CA SER A 241 -7.40 -50.87 -0.43
C SER A 241 -8.19 -51.80 0.50
N ALA A 242 -8.30 -53.07 0.12
CA ALA A 242 -8.90 -54.12 0.94
C ALA A 242 -8.02 -54.55 2.13
N SER A 243 -6.71 -54.27 2.06
CA SER A 243 -5.72 -54.58 3.12
C SER A 243 -4.69 -53.45 3.24
N GLY A 244 -5.13 -52.20 3.06
CA GLY A 244 -4.26 -51.03 3.19
C GLY A 244 -3.74 -50.94 4.62
N THR A 245 -2.46 -50.59 4.79
CA THR A 245 -1.85 -50.34 6.11
C THR A 245 -1.13 -49.00 6.06
N ALA A 246 -1.32 -48.16 7.07
CA ALA A 246 -0.70 -46.85 7.19
C ALA A 246 -0.42 -46.52 8.67
N VAL A 247 0.49 -45.57 8.93
CA VAL A 247 0.64 -44.96 10.26
C VAL A 247 0.05 -43.56 10.20
N LEU A 248 -1.06 -43.33 10.90
CA LEU A 248 -1.80 -42.08 10.85
C LEU A 248 -1.91 -41.43 12.25
N PRO A 249 -1.86 -40.09 12.35
CA PRO A 249 -2.35 -39.38 13.51
C PRO A 249 -3.86 -39.60 13.66
N LEU A 250 -4.28 -40.26 14.74
CA LEU A 250 -5.68 -40.45 15.11
C LEU A 250 -6.06 -39.48 16.23
N LEU A 251 -7.30 -39.00 16.19
CA LEU A 251 -7.94 -38.21 17.24
C LEU A 251 -7.84 -38.93 18.60
N ALA A 252 -7.25 -38.25 19.57
CA ALA A 252 -7.18 -38.73 20.95
C ALA A 252 -8.40 -38.27 21.75
N PRO A 253 -8.94 -39.08 22.69
CA PRO A 253 -9.99 -38.64 23.59
C PRO A 253 -9.52 -37.45 24.44
N PRO A 254 -10.42 -36.52 24.83
CA PRO A 254 -10.03 -35.40 25.66
C PRO A 254 -9.53 -35.88 27.03
N ARG A 255 -8.37 -35.38 27.46
CA ARG A 255 -7.98 -35.43 28.88
C ARG A 255 -9.09 -34.78 29.72
N GLY A 256 -9.33 -35.34 30.91
CA GLY A 256 -10.47 -35.03 31.78
C GLY A 256 -10.77 -33.52 31.88
N ALA A 257 -12.07 -33.19 31.88
CA ALA A 257 -12.57 -31.87 31.57
C ALA A 257 -11.86 -30.74 32.37
N PRO A 258 -11.27 -29.73 31.71
CA PRO A 258 -10.95 -28.49 32.40
C PRO A 258 -12.25 -27.88 32.91
N ALA A 259 -12.25 -27.45 34.17
CA ALA A 259 -13.45 -26.91 34.82
C ALA A 259 -14.02 -25.76 34.00
N ALA A 260 -15.35 -25.75 33.80
CA ALA A 260 -16.02 -24.81 32.91
C ALA A 260 -15.75 -23.35 33.34
N THR A 261 -14.91 -22.65 32.58
CA THR A 261 -14.59 -21.25 32.81
C THR A 261 -15.89 -20.45 32.75
N ARG A 262 -16.25 -19.78 33.85
CA ARG A 262 -17.39 -18.86 33.88
C ARG A 262 -17.25 -17.84 32.73
N PRO A 263 -18.35 -17.38 32.11
CA PRO A 263 -18.28 -16.22 31.23
C PRO A 263 -17.73 -15.06 32.04
N ALA A 264 -16.59 -14.52 31.61
CA ALA A 264 -15.94 -13.41 32.30
C ALA A 264 -16.83 -12.16 32.24
N SER A 265 -16.86 -11.40 33.33
CA SER A 265 -17.30 -10.01 33.32
C SER A 265 -16.42 -9.19 32.37
N VAL A 266 -16.88 -7.98 32.01
CA VAL A 266 -16.07 -7.03 31.24
C VAL A 266 -14.71 -6.86 31.95
N PRO A 267 -13.57 -7.13 31.26
CA PRO A 267 -12.26 -7.18 31.90
C PRO A 267 -11.77 -5.79 32.31
N SER A 268 -10.98 -5.74 33.38
CA SER A 268 -10.23 -4.54 33.78
C SER A 268 -9.12 -4.23 32.76
N PRO A 269 -8.70 -2.95 32.60
CA PRO A 269 -7.46 -2.59 31.90
C PRO A 269 -6.22 -3.36 32.40
N ALA A 270 -6.20 -3.78 33.67
CA ALA A 270 -5.15 -4.63 34.21
C ALA A 270 -5.17 -6.06 33.61
N ASP A 271 -6.36 -6.62 33.36
CA ASP A 271 -6.57 -7.93 32.73
C ASP A 271 -6.28 -7.88 31.21
N GLU A 272 -6.21 -6.69 30.62
CA GLU A 272 -5.81 -6.49 29.22
C GLU A 272 -4.28 -6.53 29.08
N LEU A 273 -3.56 -5.76 29.89
CA LEU A 273 -2.09 -5.83 29.96
C LEU A 273 -1.61 -7.23 30.37
N GLY A 274 -2.32 -7.90 31.29
CA GLY A 274 -2.07 -9.31 31.62
C GLY A 274 -2.23 -10.25 30.41
N ARG A 275 -3.21 -10.02 29.53
CA ARG A 275 -3.37 -10.79 28.28
C ARG A 275 -2.28 -10.50 27.25
N VAL A 276 -1.80 -9.26 27.14
CA VAL A 276 -0.64 -8.95 26.28
C VAL A 276 0.62 -9.68 26.76
N GLN A 277 0.85 -9.73 28.07
CA GLN A 277 1.99 -10.45 28.65
C GLN A 277 1.85 -11.97 28.45
N LEU A 278 0.67 -12.56 28.73
CA LEU A 278 0.40 -13.98 28.46
C LEU A 278 0.56 -14.34 26.97
N PHE A 279 0.19 -13.43 26.06
CA PHE A 279 0.45 -13.62 24.62
C PHE A 279 1.95 -13.55 24.30
N ARG A 280 2.68 -12.57 24.85
CA ARG A 280 4.14 -12.43 24.70
C ARG A 280 4.91 -13.67 25.18
N ASP A 281 4.44 -14.30 26.26
CA ASP A 281 5.09 -15.47 26.86
C ASP A 281 4.72 -16.81 26.16
N ALA A 282 3.70 -16.81 25.29
CA ALA A 282 3.20 -18.01 24.62
C ALA A 282 3.34 -18.02 23.08
N ALA A 283 3.44 -16.85 22.43
CA ALA A 283 3.53 -16.71 20.98
C ALA A 283 4.98 -16.79 20.47
N SER A 284 5.17 -17.11 19.18
CA SER A 284 6.49 -16.97 18.54
C SER A 284 6.93 -15.48 18.50
N PRO A 285 8.24 -15.18 18.57
CA PRO A 285 8.74 -13.81 18.46
C PRO A 285 8.28 -13.11 17.17
N GLU A 286 8.14 -13.86 16.08
CA GLU A 286 7.64 -13.35 14.81
C GLU A 286 6.12 -13.10 14.84
N ALA A 287 5.32 -13.95 15.50
CA ALA A 287 3.90 -13.64 15.74
C ALA A 287 3.73 -12.41 16.64
N TYR A 288 4.58 -12.22 17.65
CA TYR A 288 4.56 -11.02 18.49
C TYR A 288 4.92 -9.75 17.71
N ARG A 289 5.94 -9.81 16.84
CA ARG A 289 6.29 -8.72 15.91
C ARG A 289 5.19 -8.45 14.89
N LEU A 290 4.55 -9.50 14.35
CA LEU A 290 3.42 -9.39 13.44
C LEU A 290 2.21 -8.75 14.13
N ALA A 291 1.92 -9.08 15.39
CA ALA A 291 0.88 -8.44 16.18
C ALA A 291 1.12 -6.93 16.33
N ALA A 292 2.36 -6.49 16.54
CA ALA A 292 2.72 -5.08 16.58
C ALA A 292 2.49 -4.36 15.23
N HIS A 293 2.90 -4.95 14.11
CA HIS A 293 2.62 -4.41 12.78
C HIS A 293 1.14 -4.38 12.43
N LEU A 294 0.38 -5.42 12.81
CA LEU A 294 -1.09 -5.44 12.68
C LEU A 294 -1.72 -4.34 13.56
N SER A 295 -1.20 -4.10 14.76
CA SER A 295 -1.74 -3.07 15.66
C SER A 295 -1.54 -1.62 15.18
N ALA A 296 -0.71 -1.40 14.16
CA ALA A 296 -0.49 -0.10 13.51
C ALA A 296 -1.41 0.16 12.30
N VAL A 297 -2.35 -0.75 12.00
CA VAL A 297 -3.29 -0.66 10.87
C VAL A 297 -4.70 -0.93 11.37
N ALA A 298 -5.67 -0.12 10.95
CA ALA A 298 -7.09 -0.32 11.27
C ALA A 298 -7.99 0.27 10.18
N PRO A 299 -9.15 -0.35 9.85
CA PRO A 299 -9.63 -1.65 10.36
C PRO A 299 -8.87 -2.84 9.76
N LEU A 300 -8.92 -4.00 10.42
CA LEU A 300 -8.23 -5.23 10.00
C LEU A 300 -9.22 -6.32 9.54
N PRO A 301 -9.72 -6.30 8.28
CA PRO A 301 -10.30 -7.49 7.65
C PRO A 301 -9.18 -8.49 7.26
N VAL A 302 -9.53 -9.75 7.00
CA VAL A 302 -8.54 -10.82 6.76
C VAL A 302 -7.59 -10.52 5.59
N PRO A 303 -8.02 -9.98 4.43
CA PRO A 303 -7.11 -9.60 3.35
C PRO A 303 -6.05 -8.58 3.78
N VAL A 304 -6.42 -7.56 4.59
CA VAL A 304 -5.47 -6.56 5.11
C VAL A 304 -4.49 -7.19 6.09
N MET A 305 -4.93 -8.13 6.95
CA MET A 305 -4.01 -8.88 7.81
C MET A 305 -2.97 -9.65 6.99
N ARG A 306 -3.37 -10.23 5.85
CA ARG A 306 -2.46 -10.92 4.91
C ARG A 306 -1.51 -9.95 4.19
N MET A 307 -1.94 -8.74 3.85
CA MET A 307 -1.06 -7.70 3.32
C MET A 307 0.02 -7.30 4.34
N VAL A 308 -0.37 -7.04 5.60
CA VAL A 308 0.56 -6.74 6.69
C VAL A 308 1.55 -7.90 6.87
N GLN A 309 1.08 -9.14 6.95
CA GLN A 309 1.94 -10.31 7.06
C GLN A 309 2.96 -10.39 5.91
N LYS A 310 2.52 -10.20 4.67
CA LYS A 310 3.38 -10.29 3.48
C LYS A 310 4.44 -9.17 3.45
N ALA A 311 4.10 -7.97 3.92
CA ALA A 311 5.04 -6.85 4.04
C ALA A 311 6.09 -7.04 5.15
N VAL A 312 5.75 -7.73 6.24
CA VAL A 312 6.63 -7.93 7.41
C VAL A 312 7.55 -9.14 7.27
N ASP A 313 6.99 -10.29 6.87
CA ASP A 313 7.70 -11.58 6.87
C ASP A 313 8.24 -12.00 5.50
N GLY A 314 7.73 -11.42 4.40
CA GLY A 314 8.00 -11.88 3.03
C GLY A 314 7.53 -13.30 2.73
N ARG A 315 6.81 -13.95 3.66
CA ARG A 315 6.36 -15.35 3.61
C ARG A 315 4.89 -15.48 4.04
N SER A 316 4.17 -16.38 3.41
CA SER A 316 2.70 -16.50 3.55
C SER A 316 2.24 -17.58 4.55
N ASP A 317 3.06 -17.97 5.55
CA ASP A 317 2.67 -18.96 6.58
C ASP A 317 1.54 -18.41 7.46
N THR A 318 0.31 -18.82 7.16
CA THR A 318 -0.89 -18.40 7.91
C THR A 318 -0.85 -18.85 9.38
N GLY A 319 0.03 -19.78 9.77
CA GLY A 319 0.24 -20.19 11.16
C GLY A 319 0.62 -19.04 12.09
N ARG A 320 1.52 -18.12 11.68
CA ARG A 320 1.88 -16.94 12.51
C ARG A 320 0.72 -15.98 12.70
N LEU A 321 -0.07 -15.76 11.65
CA LEU A 321 -1.29 -14.94 11.73
C LEU A 321 -2.36 -15.61 12.62
N ALA A 322 -2.46 -16.94 12.59
CA ALA A 322 -3.32 -17.70 13.48
C ALA A 322 -2.85 -17.63 14.94
N GLU A 323 -1.54 -17.62 15.24
CA GLU A 323 -1.02 -17.37 16.59
C GLU A 323 -1.53 -16.02 17.13
N VAL A 324 -1.43 -14.92 16.35
CA VAL A 324 -1.97 -13.60 16.75
C VAL A 324 -3.48 -13.62 16.97
N PHE A 325 -4.23 -14.18 16.00
CA PHE A 325 -5.70 -14.18 16.02
C PHE A 325 -6.28 -15.04 17.15
N LEU A 326 -5.60 -16.14 17.50
CA LEU A 326 -5.99 -17.03 18.60
C LEU A 326 -5.47 -16.56 19.97
N GLY A 327 -4.51 -15.63 20.01
CA GLY A 327 -3.98 -15.01 21.23
C GLY A 327 -4.98 -14.14 22.00
N GLY A 328 -6.18 -13.89 21.47
CA GLY A 328 -7.27 -13.20 22.18
C GLY A 328 -7.07 -11.69 22.37
N LEU A 329 -6.13 -11.09 21.64
CA LEU A 329 -5.87 -9.64 21.64
C LEU A 329 -6.76 -8.87 20.64
N MET A 330 -7.34 -9.56 19.67
CA MET A 330 -8.20 -9.00 18.62
C MET A 330 -9.67 -9.26 18.92
N ARG A 331 -10.53 -8.26 18.69
CA ARG A 331 -12.00 -8.36 18.73
C ARG A 331 -12.59 -8.07 17.35
N PRO A 332 -13.71 -8.72 16.97
CA PRO A 332 -14.51 -8.24 15.85
C PRO A 332 -15.07 -6.85 16.18
N VAL A 333 -15.26 -6.05 15.15
CA VAL A 333 -15.87 -4.72 15.22
C VAL A 333 -17.05 -4.68 14.26
N GLU A 334 -18.02 -3.81 14.50
CA GLU A 334 -19.09 -3.55 13.54
C GLU A 334 -18.51 -2.92 12.25
N PRO A 335 -19.10 -3.18 11.07
CA PRO A 335 -18.75 -2.47 9.85
C PRO A 335 -18.91 -0.96 10.02
N PRO A 336 -18.06 -0.12 9.41
CA PRO A 336 -18.37 1.30 9.30
C PRO A 336 -19.66 1.48 8.48
N ALA A 337 -20.43 2.55 8.76
CA ALA A 337 -21.70 2.83 8.06
C ALA A 337 -21.57 2.90 6.53
N SER A 338 -20.36 3.20 6.05
CA SER A 338 -19.96 3.18 4.64
C SER A 338 -19.99 1.81 3.97
N ALA A 339 -20.20 0.71 4.71
CA ALA A 339 -20.32 -0.63 4.15
C ALA A 339 -21.62 -0.83 3.35
N GLY A 340 -22.61 0.06 3.52
CA GLY A 340 -23.95 -0.09 2.97
C GLY A 340 -24.85 -0.98 3.84
N PRO A 341 -26.11 -1.21 3.40
CA PRO A 341 -27.07 -2.03 4.14
C PRO A 341 -26.83 -3.54 3.99
N ASP A 342 -26.08 -3.97 2.97
CA ASP A 342 -25.81 -5.38 2.70
C ASP A 342 -24.74 -5.97 3.64
N PRO A 343 -24.91 -7.20 4.14
CA PRO A 343 -23.94 -7.81 5.05
C PRO A 343 -22.62 -8.13 4.34
N LEU A 344 -21.53 -7.52 4.82
CA LEU A 344 -20.18 -7.74 4.29
C LEU A 344 -19.80 -9.24 4.19
N PRO A 345 -19.07 -9.64 3.13
CA PRO A 345 -18.50 -10.99 3.03
C PRO A 345 -17.76 -11.39 4.31
N PRO A 346 -17.86 -12.65 4.78
CA PRO A 346 -17.29 -13.07 6.07
C PRO A 346 -15.81 -12.72 6.30
N GLU A 347 -15.01 -12.75 5.24
CA GLU A 347 -13.60 -12.38 5.15
C GLU A 347 -13.31 -10.87 5.30
N HIS A 348 -14.28 -10.02 4.96
CA HIS A 348 -14.18 -8.55 5.00
C HIS A 348 -14.71 -7.96 6.32
N ARG A 349 -15.23 -8.80 7.23
CA ARG A 349 -15.63 -8.37 8.57
C ARG A 349 -14.42 -7.77 9.31
N PRO A 350 -14.51 -6.54 9.85
CA PRO A 350 -13.36 -5.87 10.43
C PRO A 350 -13.04 -6.38 11.84
N PHE A 351 -11.76 -6.40 12.17
CA PHE A 351 -11.24 -6.63 13.51
C PHE A 351 -10.41 -5.43 13.97
N ALA A 352 -10.23 -5.30 15.27
CA ALA A 352 -9.31 -4.36 15.89
C ALA A 352 -8.73 -4.95 17.19
N PHE A 353 -7.60 -4.40 17.64
CA PHE A 353 -7.08 -4.65 18.98
C PHE A 353 -7.90 -3.86 20.03
N THR A 354 -7.74 -4.19 21.31
CA THR A 354 -8.16 -3.26 22.39
C THR A 354 -7.12 -2.16 22.54
N ASP A 355 -7.52 -0.98 23.03
CA ASP A 355 -6.63 0.18 23.14
C ASP A 355 -5.38 -0.09 24.00
N ALA A 356 -5.54 -0.83 25.10
CA ALA A 356 -4.41 -1.24 25.95
C ALA A 356 -3.48 -2.23 25.23
N ALA A 357 -4.03 -3.19 24.49
CA ALA A 357 -3.24 -4.12 23.69
C ALA A 357 -2.51 -3.40 22.54
N GLN A 358 -3.16 -2.47 21.85
CA GLN A 358 -2.58 -1.66 20.80
C GLN A 358 -1.40 -0.83 21.33
N GLN A 359 -1.58 -0.10 22.44
CA GLN A 359 -0.53 0.73 23.03
C GLN A 359 0.71 -0.08 23.43
N ALA A 360 0.52 -1.26 24.02
CA ALA A 360 1.61 -2.15 24.41
C ALA A 360 2.32 -2.78 23.19
N LEU A 361 1.56 -3.26 22.20
CA LEU A 361 2.11 -3.86 20.98
C LEU A 361 2.86 -2.84 20.10
N LEU A 362 2.34 -1.61 19.97
CA LEU A 362 3.04 -0.52 19.28
C LEU A 362 4.39 -0.18 19.96
N GLY A 363 4.58 -0.49 21.25
CA GLY A 363 5.87 -0.36 21.94
C GLY A 363 6.92 -1.41 21.52
N ALA A 364 6.50 -2.55 20.96
CA ALA A 364 7.40 -3.68 20.68
C ALA A 364 8.25 -3.56 19.40
N VAL A 365 7.92 -2.62 18.50
CA VAL A 365 8.54 -2.48 17.17
C VAL A 365 8.92 -1.01 16.90
N PRO A 366 10.09 -0.74 16.29
CA PRO A 366 10.51 0.62 15.97
C PRO A 366 9.50 1.36 15.08
N LEU A 367 9.19 2.60 15.43
CA LEU A 367 8.20 3.44 14.74
C LEU A 367 8.44 3.56 13.23
N ALA A 368 9.70 3.68 12.80
CA ALA A 368 10.06 3.73 11.39
C ALA A 368 9.79 2.41 10.64
N GLU A 369 9.84 1.26 11.32
CA GLU A 369 9.48 -0.04 10.74
C GLU A 369 7.97 -0.14 10.52
N LEU A 370 7.17 0.34 11.49
CA LEU A 370 5.70 0.44 11.36
C LEU A 370 5.30 1.39 10.20
N VAL A 371 5.99 2.53 10.06
CA VAL A 371 5.80 3.47 8.94
C VAL A 371 6.23 2.85 7.60
N ALA A 372 7.31 2.09 7.55
CA ALA A 372 7.76 1.39 6.33
C ALA A 372 6.77 0.30 5.89
N THR A 373 6.22 -0.47 6.83
CA THR A 373 5.13 -1.42 6.56
C THR A 373 3.88 -0.70 6.06
N SER A 374 3.46 0.37 6.73
CA SER A 374 2.29 1.18 6.33
C SER A 374 2.44 1.75 4.91
N ARG A 375 3.60 2.33 4.56
CA ARG A 375 3.90 2.80 3.20
C ARG A 375 3.94 1.68 2.16
N THR A 376 4.45 0.51 2.54
CA THR A 376 4.49 -0.68 1.66
C THR A 376 3.09 -1.21 1.39
N ILE A 377 2.19 -1.17 2.37
CA ILE A 377 0.77 -1.51 2.20
C ILE A 377 0.06 -0.47 1.32
N GLY A 378 0.28 0.83 1.56
CA GLY A 378 -0.27 1.92 0.73
C GLY A 378 0.13 1.79 -0.74
N ARG A 379 1.44 1.73 -1.02
CA ARG A 379 1.95 1.50 -2.37
C ARG A 379 1.42 0.20 -2.97
N ARG A 380 1.27 -0.87 -2.18
CA ARG A 380 0.70 -2.12 -2.68
C ARG A 380 -0.80 -2.02 -2.99
N LEU A 381 -1.57 -1.17 -2.29
CA LEU A 381 -2.97 -0.88 -2.64
C LEU A 381 -3.05 -0.05 -3.93
N GLU A 382 -2.14 0.90 -4.13
CA GLU A 382 -1.99 1.68 -5.37
C GLU A 382 -1.61 0.77 -6.57
N GLU A 383 -0.60 -0.10 -6.41
CA GLU A 383 -0.17 -1.12 -7.40
C GLU A 383 -1.28 -2.10 -7.83
N LEU A 384 -2.37 -2.21 -7.05
CA LEU A 384 -3.49 -3.13 -7.26
C LEU A 384 -4.76 -2.44 -7.81
N ALA A 385 -4.66 -1.15 -8.16
CA ALA A 385 -5.70 -0.46 -8.92
C ALA A 385 -6.06 -1.22 -10.21
N GLY A 386 -7.37 -1.41 -10.44
CA GLY A 386 -7.91 -2.01 -11.67
C GLY A 386 -7.61 -3.50 -11.95
N ARG A 387 -6.85 -4.22 -11.10
CA ARG A 387 -6.17 -5.48 -11.49
C ARG A 387 -6.49 -6.73 -10.65
N SER A 388 -7.63 -6.83 -9.94
CA SER A 388 -7.90 -7.98 -9.03
C SER A 388 -9.40 -8.23 -8.69
N PRO A 389 -9.81 -9.40 -8.12
CA PRO A 389 -11.22 -9.75 -7.89
C PRO A 389 -11.80 -9.67 -6.45
N ASP A 390 -11.01 -9.78 -5.36
CA ASP A 390 -11.54 -10.34 -4.09
C ASP A 390 -11.64 -9.42 -2.83
N PHE A 391 -11.57 -8.08 -2.95
CA PHE A 391 -11.74 -7.14 -1.82
C PHE A 391 -12.38 -5.82 -2.30
N PRO A 392 -13.13 -5.06 -1.48
CA PRO A 392 -13.52 -3.69 -1.77
C PRO A 392 -12.84 -2.69 -0.84
N ALA A 393 -11.82 -1.99 -1.35
CA ALA A 393 -11.36 -0.70 -0.80
C ALA A 393 -11.56 0.41 -1.84
N TRP A 394 -11.33 1.67 -1.47
CA TRP A 394 -11.37 2.79 -2.40
C TRP A 394 -10.07 3.59 -2.33
N LEU A 395 -9.50 3.91 -3.50
CA LEU A 395 -8.47 4.93 -3.62
C LEU A 395 -9.13 6.30 -3.83
N ALA A 396 -8.62 7.32 -3.13
CA ALA A 396 -8.94 8.71 -3.43
C ALA A 396 -8.28 9.10 -4.76
N HIS A 397 -9.00 9.83 -5.61
CA HIS A 397 -8.51 10.26 -6.92
C HIS A 397 -9.20 11.57 -7.31
N THR A 398 -8.45 12.57 -7.78
CA THR A 398 -8.95 13.93 -8.05
C THR A 398 -10.03 13.97 -9.14
N ALA A 399 -9.93 13.11 -10.15
CA ALA A 399 -10.93 12.93 -11.20
C ALA A 399 -11.97 11.81 -10.92
N GLY A 400 -12.09 11.35 -9.66
CA GLY A 400 -13.00 10.25 -9.30
C GLY A 400 -14.47 10.64 -9.31
N THR A 401 -15.30 9.92 -10.07
CA THR A 401 -16.76 10.10 -10.12
C THR A 401 -17.51 9.39 -8.97
N ASP A 402 -16.95 8.31 -8.42
CA ASP A 402 -17.51 7.60 -7.27
C ASP A 402 -17.51 8.51 -6.02
N ARG A 403 -18.67 8.78 -5.41
CA ARG A 403 -18.74 9.32 -4.05
C ARG A 403 -18.45 8.20 -3.05
N LEU A 404 -17.58 8.44 -2.06
CA LEU A 404 -17.44 7.53 -0.93
C LEU A 404 -18.75 7.54 -0.11
N PRO A 405 -19.30 6.36 0.27
CA PRO A 405 -20.45 6.30 1.17
C PRO A 405 -20.09 6.82 2.58
N PRO A 406 -21.03 7.45 3.31
CA PRO A 406 -20.74 8.17 4.55
C PRO A 406 -20.03 7.34 5.63
N GLY A 407 -18.98 7.90 6.24
CA GLY A 407 -18.22 7.26 7.32
C GLY A 407 -17.09 6.32 6.88
N ALA A 408 -16.69 6.35 5.60
CA ALA A 408 -15.56 5.56 5.09
C ALA A 408 -14.25 5.94 5.77
N ARG A 409 -13.54 4.95 6.33
CA ARG A 409 -12.23 5.15 6.99
C ARG A 409 -11.07 4.64 6.10
N PRO A 410 -9.98 5.39 5.95
CA PRO A 410 -8.84 4.97 5.13
C PRO A 410 -8.03 3.86 5.81
N PHE A 411 -7.68 2.81 5.06
CA PHE A 411 -6.87 1.69 5.56
C PHE A 411 -5.37 2.02 5.71
N SER A 412 -4.88 3.01 4.96
CA SER A 412 -3.44 3.31 4.83
C SER A 412 -3.15 4.81 4.77
N THR A 413 -3.71 5.56 5.71
CA THR A 413 -3.07 6.81 6.18
C THR A 413 -2.28 6.47 7.44
N VAL A 414 -1.16 7.16 7.71
CA VAL A 414 -0.39 6.97 8.95
C VAL A 414 -1.34 7.18 10.13
N GLU A 415 -1.65 6.12 10.88
CA GLU A 415 -2.70 6.14 11.90
C GLU A 415 -2.49 7.32 12.86
N ARG A 416 -3.55 8.06 13.23
CA ARG A 416 -3.42 9.29 14.05
C ARG A 416 -2.62 9.08 15.36
N ARG A 417 -2.62 7.86 15.91
CA ARG A 417 -1.81 7.44 17.08
C ARG A 417 -0.32 7.23 16.72
N LEU A 418 -0.03 6.72 15.51
CA LEU A 418 1.32 6.64 14.92
C LEU A 418 1.87 8.02 14.54
N ALA A 419 1.03 8.90 13.99
CA ALA A 419 1.38 10.28 13.63
C ALA A 419 1.77 11.10 14.87
N ALA A 420 0.98 11.00 15.95
CA ALA A 420 1.31 11.63 17.23
C ALA A 420 2.66 11.14 17.81
N ARG A 421 3.04 9.88 17.57
CA ARG A 421 4.37 9.34 17.94
C ARG A 421 5.52 9.86 17.07
N LEU A 422 5.25 10.33 15.84
CA LEU A 422 6.26 10.91 14.94
C LEU A 422 6.61 12.37 15.28
N GLY A 423 5.92 12.99 16.25
CA GLY A 423 6.03 14.43 16.52
C GLY A 423 5.40 15.31 15.44
N ALA A 424 4.74 14.71 14.44
CA ALA A 424 3.91 15.45 13.50
C ALA A 424 2.70 16.01 14.26
N PRO A 425 2.40 17.33 14.15
CA PRO A 425 1.14 17.84 14.67
C PRO A 425 0.00 17.11 13.97
N SER A 426 -0.99 16.66 14.73
CA SER A 426 -2.18 16.05 14.15
C SER A 426 -2.91 17.08 13.29
N GLN A 427 -2.87 16.94 11.97
CA GLN A 427 -3.94 17.47 11.12
C GLN A 427 -5.24 16.85 11.64
N SER A 428 -6.18 17.69 12.09
CA SER A 428 -7.09 17.45 13.24
C SER A 428 -6.51 17.83 14.62
N SER A 429 -6.11 19.09 14.76
CA SER A 429 -6.58 19.90 15.88
C SER A 429 -7.02 21.25 15.32
N VAL A 430 -8.25 21.67 15.64
CA VAL A 430 -8.83 22.93 15.12
C VAL A 430 -8.04 24.17 15.61
N LEU A 431 -7.11 24.00 16.55
CA LEU A 431 -6.33 25.05 17.20
C LEU A 431 -4.90 25.18 16.62
N ALA A 432 -4.63 24.61 15.45
CA ALA A 432 -3.28 24.53 14.88
C ALA A 432 -2.68 25.89 14.44
N THR A 433 -3.52 26.85 14.04
CA THR A 433 -3.09 28.24 13.77
C THR A 433 -3.45 29.15 14.95
N ARG A 434 -2.67 30.22 15.16
CA ARG A 434 -2.90 31.18 16.25
C ARG A 434 -4.23 31.94 16.11
N ALA A 435 -4.74 32.08 14.87
CA ALA A 435 -6.05 32.64 14.56
C ALA A 435 -7.19 31.66 14.87
N ALA A 436 -7.13 30.43 14.36
CA ALA A 436 -8.14 29.42 14.67
C ALA A 436 -8.19 29.11 16.18
N ALA A 437 -7.05 29.14 16.89
CA ALA A 437 -7.01 29.00 18.35
C ALA A 437 -7.76 30.12 19.12
N GLN A 438 -7.97 31.29 18.52
CA GLN A 438 -8.77 32.39 19.11
C GLN A 438 -10.28 32.21 18.89
N GLN A 439 -10.69 31.46 17.88
CA GLN A 439 -12.11 31.19 17.56
C GLN A 439 -12.78 30.18 18.51
N TRP A 440 -12.03 29.52 19.42
CA TRP A 440 -12.54 28.45 20.28
C TRP A 440 -12.29 28.69 21.79
N ARG A 441 -13.31 29.20 22.49
CA ARG A 441 -13.26 29.44 23.95
C ARG A 441 -13.30 28.13 24.76
N ARG A 442 -12.87 28.19 26.02
CA ARG A 442 -13.09 27.11 27.00
C ARG A 442 -14.59 26.98 27.32
N LEU A 443 -15.00 25.78 27.71
CA LEU A 443 -16.32 25.56 28.31
C LEU A 443 -16.45 26.37 29.61
N GLU A 444 -17.65 26.91 29.81
CA GLU A 444 -18.13 27.59 31.01
C GLU A 444 -19.23 26.73 31.65
N ALA A 445 -19.61 27.01 32.91
CA ALA A 445 -20.61 26.21 33.65
C ALA A 445 -22.06 26.26 33.10
N ARG A 446 -22.26 26.88 31.93
CA ARG A 446 -23.52 26.92 31.17
C ARG A 446 -23.48 26.09 29.87
N ASP A 447 -22.31 25.61 29.49
CA ASP A 447 -22.11 24.78 28.31
C ASP A 447 -22.24 23.29 28.68
N PRO A 448 -22.78 22.42 27.80
CA PRO A 448 -22.89 20.99 28.10
C PRO A 448 -21.52 20.29 28.12
N ASP A 449 -21.31 19.39 29.08
CA ASP A 449 -20.11 18.54 29.16
C ASP A 449 -20.12 17.39 28.14
N VAL A 450 -21.31 16.90 27.77
CA VAL A 450 -21.52 15.75 26.86
C VAL A 450 -22.76 16.01 26.02
N ILE A 451 -22.68 15.73 24.72
CA ILE A 451 -23.81 15.70 23.78
C ILE A 451 -23.68 14.44 22.92
N GLY A 452 -24.72 13.62 22.87
CA GLY A 452 -24.67 12.30 22.25
C GLY A 452 -23.48 11.47 22.76
N PRO A 453 -22.68 10.85 21.87
CA PRO A 453 -21.49 10.08 22.26
C PRO A 453 -20.23 10.94 22.53
N TYR A 454 -20.31 12.27 22.42
CA TYR A 454 -19.16 13.17 22.44
C TYR A 454 -19.05 13.93 23.77
N ARG A 455 -17.91 13.81 24.45
CA ARG A 455 -17.53 14.72 25.55
C ARG A 455 -16.96 16.00 24.96
N LEU A 456 -17.52 17.14 25.34
CA LEU A 456 -17.15 18.44 24.79
C LEU A 456 -15.88 19.00 25.45
N ARG A 457 -15.17 19.90 24.74
CA ARG A 457 -13.86 20.43 25.16
C ARG A 457 -13.74 21.96 24.99
N ARG A 458 -14.36 22.52 23.96
CA ARG A 458 -14.33 23.95 23.59
C ARG A 458 -15.66 24.35 22.95
N VAL A 459 -15.96 25.65 22.96
CA VAL A 459 -17.06 26.25 22.18
C VAL A 459 -16.46 27.13 21.10
N GLY A 460 -16.88 26.94 19.86
CA GLY A 460 -16.45 27.77 18.73
C GLY A 460 -17.23 29.08 18.65
N THR A 461 -16.91 29.92 17.67
CA THR A 461 -17.74 31.07 17.30
C THR A 461 -19.18 30.61 17.06
N PRO A 462 -20.19 31.14 17.79
CA PRO A 462 -21.57 30.72 17.63
C PRO A 462 -22.10 31.13 16.25
N GLY A 463 -22.82 30.22 15.59
CA GLY A 463 -23.61 30.55 14.40
C GLY A 463 -24.92 31.24 14.78
N LEU A 464 -25.63 31.80 13.79
CA LEU A 464 -26.84 32.58 14.01
C LEU A 464 -27.96 31.80 14.74
N ARG A 465 -28.06 30.50 14.48
CA ARG A 465 -29.10 29.58 15.03
C ARG A 465 -28.54 28.42 15.86
N VAL A 466 -27.22 28.22 15.83
CA VAL A 466 -26.55 26.97 16.22
C VAL A 466 -25.26 27.26 16.99
N ALA A 467 -25.14 26.67 18.18
CA ALA A 467 -23.90 26.65 18.96
C ALA A 467 -23.03 25.46 18.54
N ARG A 468 -21.74 25.72 18.26
CA ARG A 468 -20.76 24.73 17.80
C ARG A 468 -19.75 24.41 18.90
N TYR A 469 -19.47 23.13 19.14
CA TYR A 469 -18.60 22.64 20.20
C TYR A 469 -17.56 21.66 19.64
N LEU A 470 -16.32 21.72 20.12
CA LEU A 470 -15.32 20.71 19.78
C LEU A 470 -15.48 19.55 20.77
N GLY A 471 -16.05 18.46 20.28
CA GLY A 471 -16.29 17.22 21.03
C GLY A 471 -15.27 16.13 20.72
N ARG A 472 -15.18 15.14 21.61
CA ARG A 472 -14.40 13.92 21.41
C ARG A 472 -15.18 12.69 21.85
N ASP A 473 -15.20 11.66 21.01
CA ASP A 473 -15.87 10.39 21.34
C ASP A 473 -15.01 9.46 22.21
N ALA A 474 -15.58 8.31 22.57
CA ALA A 474 -14.91 7.28 23.38
C ALA A 474 -13.70 6.60 22.69
N TYR A 475 -13.55 6.73 21.37
CA TYR A 475 -12.45 6.15 20.58
C TYR A 475 -11.30 7.14 20.35
N GLY A 476 -11.54 8.43 20.62
CA GLY A 476 -10.59 9.52 20.46
C GLY A 476 -10.77 10.31 19.16
N GLU A 477 -11.87 10.12 18.44
CA GLU A 477 -12.26 10.93 17.28
C GLU A 477 -12.68 12.33 17.76
N GLU A 478 -12.10 13.40 17.20
CA GLU A 478 -12.64 14.75 17.41
C GLU A 478 -13.73 15.05 16.37
N ALA A 479 -14.76 15.80 16.78
CA ALA A 479 -15.86 16.22 15.93
C ALA A 479 -16.33 17.63 16.32
N VAL A 480 -16.87 18.39 15.37
CA VAL A 480 -17.60 19.62 15.68
C VAL A 480 -19.06 19.27 15.90
N VAL A 481 -19.48 19.27 17.16
CA VAL A 481 -20.85 18.98 17.58
C VAL A 481 -21.66 20.27 17.56
N SER A 482 -22.74 20.28 16.79
CA SER A 482 -23.62 21.42 16.57
C SER A 482 -24.97 21.15 17.25
N ILE A 483 -25.42 22.07 18.12
CA ILE A 483 -26.75 22.05 18.77
C ILE A 483 -27.46 23.40 18.56
N VAL A 484 -28.79 23.42 18.62
CA VAL A 484 -29.58 24.63 18.39
C VAL A 484 -29.56 25.56 19.61
N HIS A 485 -29.56 26.88 19.40
CA HIS A 485 -29.65 27.85 20.49
C HIS A 485 -30.98 27.72 21.26
N PRO A 486 -31.03 28.02 22.57
CA PRO A 486 -32.25 27.86 23.39
C PRO A 486 -33.50 28.57 22.83
N GLU A 487 -33.32 29.70 22.13
CA GLU A 487 -34.40 30.47 21.51
C GLU A 487 -35.03 29.81 20.27
N HIS A 488 -34.32 28.91 19.60
CA HIS A 488 -34.79 28.18 18.41
C HIS A 488 -35.13 26.70 18.71
N GLN A 489 -35.03 26.25 19.97
CA GLN A 489 -35.37 24.90 20.42
C GLN A 489 -36.71 24.35 19.90
N PRO A 490 -37.83 25.11 19.84
CA PRO A 490 -39.10 24.62 19.30
C PRO A 490 -39.07 24.13 17.85
N TYR A 491 -38.02 24.48 17.09
CA TYR A 491 -37.79 24.03 15.71
C TYR A 491 -36.48 23.24 15.57
N GLY A 492 -35.85 22.84 16.68
CA GLY A 492 -34.45 22.43 16.71
C GLY A 492 -34.12 21.23 15.81
N ALA A 493 -34.91 20.16 15.91
CA ALA A 493 -34.78 18.97 15.07
C ALA A 493 -34.96 19.28 13.57
N ALA A 494 -35.85 20.21 13.21
CA ALA A 494 -36.06 20.61 11.83
C ALA A 494 -34.89 21.45 11.28
N LEU A 495 -34.36 22.39 12.07
CA LEU A 495 -33.21 23.21 11.69
C LEU A 495 -31.94 22.38 11.49
N LEU A 496 -31.68 21.40 12.38
CA LEU A 496 -30.56 20.49 12.23
C LEU A 496 -30.81 19.41 11.18
N GLY A 497 -32.06 18.99 10.94
CA GLY A 497 -32.41 18.10 9.84
C GLY A 497 -32.11 18.71 8.47
N VAL A 498 -32.40 20.00 8.27
CA VAL A 498 -32.02 20.75 7.05
C VAL A 498 -30.50 20.84 6.92
N GLN A 499 -29.77 21.15 8.02
CA GLN A 499 -28.30 21.18 7.99
C GLN A 499 -27.72 19.79 7.68
N ALA A 500 -28.21 18.72 8.29
CA ALA A 500 -27.77 17.36 8.04
C ALA A 500 -28.01 16.95 6.59
N GLU A 501 -29.20 17.19 6.03
CA GLU A 501 -29.53 16.86 4.64
C GLU A 501 -28.66 17.66 3.64
N ALA A 502 -28.43 18.95 3.89
CA ALA A 502 -27.53 19.73 3.06
C ALA A 502 -26.09 19.17 3.07
N LEU A 503 -25.57 18.81 4.25
CA LEU A 503 -24.24 18.18 4.38
C LEU A 503 -24.18 16.80 3.70
N ARG A 504 -25.27 16.00 3.73
CA ARG A 504 -25.39 14.73 3.00
C ARG A 504 -25.34 14.93 1.48
N ARG A 505 -26.01 15.96 0.94
CA ARG A 505 -26.00 16.27 -0.50
C ARG A 505 -24.66 16.84 -0.97
N MET A 506 -24.06 17.75 -0.22
CA MET A 506 -22.71 18.25 -0.53
C MET A 506 -21.65 17.13 -0.42
N ASN A 507 -21.78 16.24 0.57
CA ASN A 507 -20.94 15.03 0.76
C ASN A 507 -19.43 15.32 0.73
N GLY A 508 -18.96 16.21 1.61
CA GLY A 508 -17.55 16.62 1.71
C GLY A 508 -17.06 17.59 0.64
N ARG A 509 -17.82 17.79 -0.45
CA ARG A 509 -17.48 18.75 -1.51
C ARG A 509 -17.94 20.14 -1.07
N HIS A 510 -17.01 21.05 -0.80
CA HIS A 510 -17.29 22.42 -0.34
C HIS A 510 -18.16 22.54 0.91
N ALA A 511 -18.23 21.49 1.74
CA ALA A 511 -18.88 21.45 3.04
C ALA A 511 -18.26 20.32 3.87
N CYS A 512 -18.38 20.38 5.19
CA CYS A 512 -17.82 19.34 6.07
C CYS A 512 -18.56 18.00 5.90
N ALA A 513 -17.88 16.88 6.14
CA ALA A 513 -18.58 15.59 6.21
C ALA A 513 -19.46 15.50 7.47
N LEU A 514 -20.68 15.00 7.32
CA LEU A 514 -21.55 14.64 8.44
C LEU A 514 -21.09 13.29 9.02
N LEU A 515 -20.78 13.25 10.31
CA LEU A 515 -20.27 12.06 11.01
C LEU A 515 -21.36 11.28 11.74
N ARG A 516 -22.31 12.00 12.37
CA ARG A 516 -23.46 11.43 13.09
C ARG A 516 -24.52 12.50 13.36
N GLU A 517 -25.72 12.08 13.68
CA GLU A 517 -26.84 12.92 14.12
C GLU A 517 -27.62 12.24 15.25
N GLY A 518 -28.30 13.05 16.04
CA GLY A 518 -29.34 12.68 17.01
C GLY A 518 -30.43 13.75 16.96
N LEU A 519 -31.27 13.69 15.93
CA LEU A 519 -32.34 14.67 15.69
C LEU A 519 -33.55 14.47 16.62
N ASP A 520 -33.73 13.25 17.13
CA ASP A 520 -34.77 12.87 18.10
C ASP A 520 -34.29 12.93 19.57
N ASP A 521 -33.03 13.29 19.81
CA ASP A 521 -32.47 13.48 21.16
C ASP A 521 -32.83 14.86 21.73
N ASP A 522 -32.78 15.02 23.06
CA ASP A 522 -32.95 16.31 23.75
C ASP A 522 -31.66 16.74 24.49
N PRO A 523 -30.99 17.84 24.11
CA PRO A 523 -31.26 18.67 22.93
C PRO A 523 -30.85 17.99 21.63
N PRO A 524 -31.50 18.29 20.48
CA PRO A 524 -31.15 17.70 19.20
C PRO A 524 -29.78 18.18 18.73
N TRP A 525 -29.01 17.28 18.11
CA TRP A 525 -27.61 17.52 17.78
C TRP A 525 -27.15 16.84 16.49
N ILE A 526 -26.09 17.39 15.89
CA ILE A 526 -25.34 16.76 14.79
C ILE A 526 -23.84 16.86 15.05
N ALA A 527 -23.04 15.99 14.43
CA ALA A 527 -21.60 15.97 14.53
C ALA A 527 -20.97 16.04 13.13
N GLU A 528 -20.12 17.04 12.92
CA GLU A 528 -19.44 17.37 11.68
C GLU A 528 -17.94 17.08 11.79
N GLU A 529 -17.26 16.84 10.67
CA GLU A 529 -15.80 16.70 10.61
C GLU A 529 -15.08 18.00 11.06
N PRO A 530 -14.02 17.90 11.90
CA PRO A 530 -13.29 19.08 12.36
C PRO A 530 -12.28 19.55 11.31
N PHE A 531 -12.54 20.73 10.73
CA PHE A 531 -11.67 21.38 9.74
C PHE A 531 -10.83 22.50 10.35
N VAL A 532 -9.70 22.83 9.71
CA VAL A 532 -8.90 24.04 9.99
C VAL A 532 -8.99 24.93 8.76
N ALA A 533 -9.57 26.11 8.91
CA ALA A 533 -9.71 27.10 7.86
C ALA A 533 -9.81 28.50 8.45
N ASP A 534 -9.32 29.49 7.72
CA ASP A 534 -9.52 30.91 8.06
C ASP A 534 -10.78 31.42 7.34
N ARG A 535 -11.57 32.27 7.99
CA ARG A 535 -12.82 32.79 7.42
C ARG A 535 -12.52 33.83 6.34
N LEU A 536 -13.33 33.87 5.27
CA LEU A 536 -13.11 34.81 4.18
C LEU A 536 -13.28 36.27 4.64
N ASP A 537 -14.14 36.54 5.63
CA ASP A 537 -14.30 37.87 6.23
C ASP A 537 -13.12 38.30 7.11
N ASP A 538 -12.59 37.43 7.96
CA ASP A 538 -11.38 37.68 8.75
C ASP A 538 -10.18 37.98 7.83
N LEU A 539 -10.00 37.20 6.75
CA LEU A 539 -8.93 37.40 5.78
C LEU A 539 -9.07 38.71 4.98
N LEU A 540 -10.28 39.05 4.54
CA LEU A 540 -10.57 40.32 3.84
C LEU A 540 -10.40 41.57 4.73
N LEU A 541 -10.42 41.41 6.05
CA LEU A 541 -10.16 42.47 7.02
C LEU A 541 -8.70 42.55 7.47
N SER A 542 -7.90 41.52 7.19
CA SER A 542 -6.48 41.47 7.55
C SER A 542 -5.62 42.26 6.56
N SER A 543 -5.11 43.41 6.99
CA SER A 543 -4.18 44.23 6.21
C SER A 543 -2.84 43.54 5.92
N ALA A 544 -2.56 42.39 6.55
CA ALA A 544 -1.36 41.59 6.31
C ALA A 544 -1.45 40.66 5.08
N VAL A 545 -2.64 40.52 4.45
CA VAL A 545 -2.87 39.53 3.38
C VAL A 545 -3.25 40.22 2.06
N THR A 546 -2.24 40.61 1.28
CA THR A 546 -2.43 41.21 -0.05
C THR A 546 -2.71 40.14 -1.11
N TRP A 547 -3.96 39.94 -1.50
CA TRP A 547 -4.32 39.09 -2.65
C TRP A 547 -4.11 39.80 -3.99
N ASP A 548 -3.44 39.11 -4.92
CA ASP A 548 -3.29 39.49 -6.31
C ASP A 548 -4.53 39.11 -7.15
N ALA A 549 -4.60 39.64 -8.38
CA ALA A 549 -5.67 39.37 -9.34
C ALA A 549 -5.93 37.88 -9.58
N ARG A 550 -4.86 37.07 -9.65
CA ARG A 550 -4.92 35.64 -10.00
C ARG A 550 -5.32 34.80 -8.78
N THR A 551 -4.87 35.12 -7.57
CA THR A 551 -5.35 34.43 -6.35
C THR A 551 -6.79 34.80 -6.03
N ALA A 552 -7.19 36.07 -6.20
CA ALA A 552 -8.60 36.46 -6.12
C ALA A 552 -9.45 35.67 -7.13
N LEU A 553 -8.98 35.50 -8.38
CA LEU A 553 -9.65 34.68 -9.39
C LEU A 553 -9.69 33.17 -9.03
N ARG A 554 -8.64 32.60 -8.43
CA ARG A 554 -8.63 31.20 -7.96
C ARG A 554 -9.66 30.96 -6.85
N ILE A 555 -9.76 31.88 -5.88
CA ILE A 555 -10.77 31.81 -4.82
C ILE A 555 -12.18 31.99 -5.41
N ALA A 556 -12.39 33.01 -6.25
CA ALA A 556 -13.64 33.25 -6.97
C ALA A 556 -14.15 32.00 -7.70
N ARG A 557 -13.26 31.31 -8.43
CA ARG A 557 -13.54 30.06 -9.14
C ARG A 557 -14.05 28.96 -8.22
N ARG A 558 -13.41 28.74 -7.07
CA ARG A 558 -13.79 27.71 -6.09
C ARG A 558 -15.13 28.03 -5.39
N ILE A 559 -15.41 29.30 -5.08
CA ILE A 559 -16.70 29.70 -4.51
C ILE A 559 -17.82 29.56 -5.55
N ALA A 560 -17.59 29.96 -6.81
CA ALA A 560 -18.55 29.74 -7.88
C ALA A 560 -18.85 28.25 -8.12
N ASP A 561 -17.82 27.38 -8.01
CA ASP A 561 -17.99 25.92 -8.09
C ASP A 561 -18.86 25.37 -6.95
N ALA A 562 -18.63 25.83 -5.72
CA ALA A 562 -19.44 25.48 -4.55
C ALA A 562 -20.92 25.89 -4.72
N VAL A 563 -21.18 27.10 -5.23
CA VAL A 563 -22.55 27.60 -5.49
C VAL A 563 -23.21 26.85 -6.65
N ARG A 564 -22.46 26.50 -7.71
CA ARG A 564 -22.92 25.64 -8.80
C ARG A 564 -23.30 24.25 -8.30
N VAL A 565 -22.49 23.63 -7.44
CA VAL A 565 -22.78 22.32 -6.84
C VAL A 565 -24.03 22.40 -5.94
N CYS A 566 -24.15 23.44 -5.11
CA CYS A 566 -25.34 23.69 -4.29
C CYS A 566 -26.62 23.72 -5.16
N ALA A 567 -26.63 24.50 -6.23
CA ALA A 567 -27.77 24.59 -7.14
C ALA A 567 -28.07 23.27 -7.89
N ALA A 568 -27.03 22.52 -8.27
CA ALA A 568 -27.17 21.24 -8.99
C ALA A 568 -27.76 20.10 -8.12
N GLU A 569 -27.58 20.14 -6.80
CA GLU A 569 -28.17 19.17 -5.85
C GLU A 569 -29.55 19.63 -5.33
N GLY A 570 -30.18 20.62 -5.98
CA GLY A 570 -31.53 21.12 -5.65
C GLY A 570 -31.59 22.13 -4.50
N MET A 571 -30.47 22.75 -4.12
CA MET A 571 -30.38 23.55 -2.90
C MET A 571 -30.08 25.04 -3.14
N VAL A 572 -30.61 25.87 -2.27
CA VAL A 572 -30.22 27.28 -2.07
C VAL A 572 -29.70 27.43 -0.65
N HIS A 573 -28.58 28.13 -0.46
CA HIS A 573 -27.87 28.17 0.83
C HIS A 573 -28.56 29.07 1.86
N GLY A 574 -29.27 30.11 1.43
CA GLY A 574 -30.10 30.97 2.30
C GLY A 574 -29.35 31.94 3.24
N ASP A 575 -28.04 31.77 3.42
CA ASP A 575 -27.14 32.64 4.22
C ASP A 575 -25.71 32.61 3.65
N LEU A 576 -25.58 32.70 2.33
CA LEU A 576 -24.28 32.74 1.66
C LEU A 576 -23.66 34.13 1.80
N THR A 577 -22.53 34.23 2.51
CA THR A 577 -21.82 35.50 2.76
C THR A 577 -20.31 35.25 2.89
N ILE A 578 -19.51 36.31 2.89
CA ILE A 578 -18.08 36.23 3.27
C ILE A 578 -17.85 35.66 4.68
N SER A 579 -18.88 35.63 5.54
CA SER A 579 -18.85 35.10 6.91
C SER A 579 -19.20 33.61 7.02
N THR A 580 -19.77 33.01 5.97
CA THR A 580 -20.11 31.57 5.89
C THR A 580 -19.18 30.78 4.96
N VAL A 581 -18.31 31.48 4.20
CA VAL A 581 -17.20 30.92 3.41
C VAL A 581 -15.91 30.85 4.24
N HIS A 582 -15.24 29.70 4.22
CA HIS A 582 -13.95 29.46 4.87
C HIS A 582 -12.92 28.93 3.86
N LEU A 583 -11.65 29.32 4.01
CA LEU A 583 -10.54 28.89 3.15
C LEU A 583 -9.61 27.90 3.89
N ALA A 584 -9.51 26.69 3.36
CA ALA A 584 -8.68 25.60 3.87
C ALA A 584 -7.51 25.33 2.90
N GLY A 585 -6.48 26.18 2.93
CA GLY A 585 -5.41 26.15 1.92
C GLY A 585 -5.93 26.64 0.56
N GLU A 586 -6.03 25.74 -0.43
CA GLU A 586 -6.64 26.05 -1.73
C GLU A 586 -8.14 25.68 -1.84
N ASP A 587 -8.68 25.01 -0.81
CA ASP A 587 -10.08 24.57 -0.79
C ASP A 587 -11.02 25.59 -0.13
N VAL A 588 -12.27 25.59 -0.59
CA VAL A 588 -13.36 26.44 -0.11
C VAL A 588 -14.40 25.57 0.60
N ILE A 589 -14.76 25.93 1.83
CA ILE A 589 -15.79 25.25 2.64
C ILE A 589 -16.92 26.23 2.96
N LEU A 590 -18.17 25.83 2.71
CA LEU A 590 -19.39 26.55 3.05
C LEU A 590 -20.01 25.98 4.35
N SER A 591 -20.67 26.83 5.11
CA SER A 591 -21.13 26.56 6.49
C SER A 591 -22.47 27.24 6.81
N ALA A 592 -23.04 26.97 8.00
CA ALA A 592 -24.32 27.51 8.47
C ALA A 592 -25.59 27.04 7.71
N TRP A 593 -25.51 25.88 7.03
CA TRP A 593 -26.57 25.24 6.23
C TRP A 593 -27.96 25.09 6.88
N SER A 594 -28.13 25.31 8.18
CA SER A 594 -29.44 25.46 8.86
C SER A 594 -30.40 26.49 8.25
N SER A 595 -29.91 27.37 7.36
CA SER A 595 -30.69 28.35 6.59
C SER A 595 -31.13 27.88 5.19
N ALA A 596 -30.72 26.69 4.76
CA ALA A 596 -30.93 26.23 3.39
C ALA A 596 -32.42 26.06 3.02
N CYS A 597 -32.69 26.23 1.73
CA CYS A 597 -33.93 25.82 1.08
C CYS A 597 -33.58 24.62 0.18
N ILE A 598 -34.26 23.49 0.38
CA ILE A 598 -33.94 22.20 -0.28
C ILE A 598 -35.16 21.76 -1.06
N ASP A 599 -35.00 21.52 -2.36
CA ASP A 599 -36.07 21.16 -3.31
C ASP A 599 -37.26 22.16 -3.30
N GLY A 600 -36.99 23.43 -2.98
CA GLY A 600 -37.98 24.49 -2.84
C GLY A 600 -38.67 24.57 -1.47
N VAL A 601 -38.33 23.68 -0.52
CA VAL A 601 -38.81 23.71 0.87
C VAL A 601 -37.88 24.57 1.74
N PRO A 602 -38.35 25.69 2.31
CA PRO A 602 -37.52 26.54 3.16
C PRO A 602 -37.34 25.98 4.58
N SER A 603 -36.18 26.25 5.19
CA SER A 603 -35.89 25.93 6.59
C SER A 603 -36.92 26.50 7.58
N ALA A 604 -37.20 25.77 8.67
CA ALA A 604 -38.32 26.01 9.59
C ALA A 604 -38.37 27.42 10.23
N ASP A 605 -37.22 28.05 10.48
CA ASP A 605 -37.13 29.42 11.03
C ASP A 605 -37.26 30.51 9.92
N SER A 606 -37.98 30.20 8.83
CA SER A 606 -38.24 31.12 7.71
C SER A 606 -39.70 31.58 7.62
N TYR A 607 -40.59 31.15 8.53
CA TYR A 607 -41.99 31.56 8.53
C TYR A 607 -42.14 33.08 8.57
N GLY A 608 -42.71 33.65 7.50
CA GLY A 608 -42.90 35.10 7.34
C GLY A 608 -41.83 35.81 6.51
N ARG A 609 -40.78 35.12 6.04
CA ARG A 609 -39.84 35.62 5.02
C ARG A 609 -40.13 34.99 3.65
N VAL A 610 -39.72 35.67 2.59
CA VAL A 610 -39.69 35.09 1.23
C VAL A 610 -38.63 33.97 1.22
N PRO A 611 -38.94 32.76 0.70
CA PRO A 611 -37.96 31.67 0.63
C PRO A 611 -36.80 32.06 -0.31
N PRO A 612 -35.54 31.75 0.05
CA PRO A 612 -34.39 32.14 -0.76
C PRO A 612 -34.36 31.36 -2.08
N THR A 613 -34.07 32.06 -3.17
CA THR A 613 -34.09 31.51 -4.54
C THR A 613 -32.68 31.26 -5.09
N PRO A 614 -32.52 30.45 -6.16
CA PRO A 614 -31.22 30.30 -6.82
C PRO A 614 -30.62 31.64 -7.31
N GLU A 615 -31.47 32.61 -7.67
CA GLU A 615 -31.04 33.97 -8.03
C GLU A 615 -30.42 34.71 -6.84
N ASP A 616 -30.89 34.49 -5.61
CA ASP A 616 -30.33 35.12 -4.40
C ASP A 616 -28.95 34.52 -4.05
N ASN A 617 -28.77 33.21 -4.27
CA ASN A 617 -27.46 32.57 -4.20
C ASN A 617 -26.45 33.19 -5.19
N VAL A 618 -26.89 33.58 -6.39
CA VAL A 618 -26.04 34.28 -7.38
C VAL A 618 -25.79 35.75 -7.00
N ALA A 619 -26.76 36.46 -6.41
CA ALA A 619 -26.52 37.80 -5.89
C ALA A 619 -25.45 37.80 -4.79
N ALA A 620 -25.57 36.86 -3.83
CA ALA A 620 -24.59 36.65 -2.77
C ALA A 620 -23.19 36.30 -3.32
N LEU A 621 -23.13 35.45 -4.35
CA LEU A 621 -21.89 35.18 -5.09
C LEU A 621 -21.33 36.48 -5.71
N GLY A 622 -22.16 37.31 -6.35
CA GLY A 622 -21.78 38.62 -6.87
C GLY A 622 -21.20 39.55 -5.82
N GLU A 623 -21.81 39.64 -4.63
CA GLU A 623 -21.28 40.44 -3.51
C GLU A 623 -19.93 39.90 -3.00
N ILE A 624 -19.76 38.58 -2.93
CA ILE A 624 -18.49 37.94 -2.55
C ILE A 624 -17.40 38.20 -3.61
N LEU A 625 -17.74 38.10 -4.90
CA LEU A 625 -16.82 38.40 -6.00
C LEU A 625 -16.40 39.87 -6.01
N LEU A 626 -17.32 40.81 -5.75
CA LEU A 626 -17.01 42.23 -5.61
C LEU A 626 -15.99 42.48 -4.47
N ARG A 627 -16.15 41.80 -3.33
CA ARG A 627 -15.17 41.84 -2.23
C ARG A 627 -13.82 41.24 -2.60
N LEU A 628 -13.80 40.14 -3.37
CA LEU A 628 -12.57 39.55 -3.91
C LEU A 628 -11.85 40.50 -4.86
N GLY A 629 -12.59 41.24 -5.70
CA GLY A 629 -12.08 42.29 -6.58
C GLY A 629 -11.47 43.51 -5.86
N GLY A 630 -11.67 43.64 -4.54
CA GLY A 630 -11.00 44.63 -3.68
C GLY A 630 -11.89 45.79 -3.19
N SER A 631 -13.16 45.84 -3.56
CA SER A 631 -14.05 46.97 -3.25
C SER A 631 -14.26 47.18 -1.74
N GLY A 632 -14.00 48.40 -1.26
CA GLY A 632 -13.99 48.78 0.16
C GLY A 632 -15.35 48.79 0.88
N ARG A 633 -15.34 48.85 2.21
CA ARG A 633 -16.53 48.84 3.10
C ARG A 633 -17.28 50.19 3.16
N THR A 634 -17.60 50.82 2.03
CA THR A 634 -18.32 52.11 2.01
C THR A 634 -19.43 52.15 0.96
N HIS A 635 -20.67 52.30 1.44
CA HIS A 635 -21.90 52.79 0.77
C HIS A 635 -22.20 52.35 -0.68
N ARG A 636 -23.40 51.78 -0.94
CA ARG A 636 -23.91 51.53 -2.31
C ARG A 636 -23.78 52.80 -3.17
N PRO A 637 -22.94 52.79 -4.22
CA PRO A 637 -22.82 53.92 -5.12
C PRO A 637 -23.65 53.65 -6.40
N ARG A 638 -23.44 54.38 -7.50
CA ARG A 638 -24.10 54.06 -8.77
C ARG A 638 -23.41 52.87 -9.46
N ILE A 639 -24.04 52.33 -10.51
CA ILE A 639 -23.48 51.20 -11.30
C ILE A 639 -22.11 51.57 -11.89
N ASP A 640 -21.88 52.85 -12.16
CA ASP A 640 -20.64 53.39 -12.72
C ASP A 640 -19.48 53.53 -11.69
N ASP A 641 -19.74 53.34 -10.39
CA ASP A 641 -18.80 53.62 -9.28
C ASP A 641 -18.18 52.35 -8.64
N TYR A 642 -18.43 51.15 -9.18
CA TYR A 642 -17.95 49.89 -8.60
C TYR A 642 -16.46 49.61 -8.91
N ASP A 643 -15.58 50.30 -8.18
CA ASP A 643 -14.13 50.06 -8.23
C ASP A 643 -13.77 48.62 -7.78
N MET A 644 -13.07 47.89 -8.66
CA MET A 644 -12.59 46.52 -8.47
C MET A 644 -11.08 46.48 -8.76
N PRO A 645 -10.23 47.08 -7.91
CA PRO A 645 -8.85 47.42 -8.26
C PRO A 645 -7.93 46.21 -8.44
N ARG A 646 -8.31 45.01 -8.00
CA ARG A 646 -7.59 43.76 -8.31
C ARG A 646 -7.93 43.17 -9.68
N TRP A 647 -9.01 43.63 -10.31
CA TRP A 647 -9.49 43.18 -11.62
C TRP A 647 -9.74 44.41 -12.52
N ASP A 648 -8.78 45.33 -12.57
CA ASP A 648 -8.82 46.56 -13.37
C ASP A 648 -8.30 46.35 -14.81
N GLY A 649 -8.47 47.36 -15.69
CA GLY A 649 -8.01 47.36 -17.08
C GLY A 649 -8.92 46.59 -18.04
N ASP A 650 -8.78 46.82 -19.35
CA ASP A 650 -9.64 46.21 -20.39
C ASP A 650 -9.62 44.67 -20.33
N ALA A 651 -8.47 44.10 -19.95
CA ALA A 651 -8.27 42.66 -19.84
C ALA A 651 -9.27 41.94 -18.92
N TRP A 652 -9.66 42.60 -17.83
CA TRP A 652 -10.55 42.06 -16.81
C TRP A 652 -12.01 42.52 -16.97
N ALA A 653 -12.33 43.26 -18.04
CA ALA A 653 -13.69 43.71 -18.33
C ALA A 653 -14.74 42.57 -18.37
N PRO A 654 -14.45 41.35 -18.89
CA PRO A 654 -15.40 40.23 -18.83
C PRO A 654 -15.72 39.79 -17.39
N VAL A 655 -14.74 39.84 -16.48
CA VAL A 655 -14.91 39.49 -15.07
C VAL A 655 -15.68 40.59 -14.34
N ARG A 656 -15.35 41.88 -14.56
CA ARG A 656 -16.12 43.01 -14.00
C ARG A 656 -17.58 42.98 -14.46
N ALA A 657 -17.83 42.75 -15.75
CA ALA A 657 -19.17 42.63 -16.31
C ALA A 657 -19.95 41.46 -15.70
N LEU A 658 -19.31 40.30 -15.48
CA LEU A 658 -19.93 39.17 -14.80
C LEU A 658 -20.34 39.50 -13.36
N VAL A 659 -19.49 40.19 -12.60
CA VAL A 659 -19.80 40.61 -11.22
C VAL A 659 -21.00 41.56 -11.18
N LEU A 660 -21.04 42.56 -12.06
CA LEU A 660 -22.18 43.48 -12.17
C LEU A 660 -23.47 42.75 -12.57
N ALA A 661 -23.41 41.83 -13.54
CA ALA A 661 -24.55 41.00 -13.94
C ALA A 661 -25.08 40.10 -12.82
N CYS A 662 -24.21 39.59 -11.93
CA CYS A 662 -24.64 38.85 -10.74
C CYS A 662 -25.42 39.72 -9.74
N LEU A 663 -25.05 41.00 -9.60
CA LEU A 663 -25.69 41.97 -8.70
C LEU A 663 -27.00 42.51 -9.27
N GLU A 664 -27.08 42.73 -10.58
CA GLU A 664 -28.31 43.12 -11.27
C GLU A 664 -29.44 42.08 -11.09
N ARG A 665 -30.69 42.52 -11.22
CA ARG A 665 -31.90 41.68 -11.09
C ARG A 665 -32.56 41.32 -12.43
N GLN A 666 -32.27 42.04 -13.51
CA GLN A 666 -32.97 41.84 -14.80
C GLN A 666 -32.25 40.86 -15.73
N ASN A 667 -30.91 40.81 -15.68
CA ASN A 667 -30.05 39.99 -16.56
C ASN A 667 -29.14 39.04 -15.76
N ARG A 668 -29.63 38.50 -14.63
CA ARG A 668 -28.79 37.72 -13.71
C ARG A 668 -28.43 36.36 -14.32
N PRO A 669 -27.13 36.00 -14.44
CA PRO A 669 -26.72 34.69 -14.93
C PRO A 669 -27.04 33.58 -13.94
N THR A 670 -27.10 32.32 -14.40
CA THR A 670 -27.18 31.16 -13.52
C THR A 670 -25.85 30.85 -12.86
N ALA A 671 -25.87 30.12 -11.73
CA ALA A 671 -24.65 29.66 -11.06
C ALA A 671 -23.73 28.80 -11.97
N HIS A 672 -24.29 28.13 -12.99
CA HIS A 672 -23.51 27.39 -13.98
C HIS A 672 -22.76 28.33 -14.93
N GLU A 673 -23.43 29.36 -15.47
CA GLU A 673 -22.82 30.34 -16.38
C GLU A 673 -21.76 31.19 -15.66
N VAL A 674 -21.98 31.56 -14.39
CA VAL A 674 -20.98 32.27 -13.57
C VAL A 674 -19.73 31.41 -13.38
N TRP A 675 -19.90 30.14 -13.00
CA TRP A 675 -18.78 29.20 -12.89
C TRP A 675 -18.09 28.99 -14.24
N GLN A 676 -18.84 28.80 -15.32
CA GLN A 676 -18.29 28.55 -16.64
C GLN A 676 -17.46 29.74 -17.15
N LEU A 677 -17.97 30.98 -17.09
CA LEU A 677 -17.22 32.14 -17.54
C LEU A 677 -15.93 32.32 -16.71
N LEU A 678 -16.00 32.09 -15.40
CA LEU A 678 -14.80 32.08 -14.54
C LEU A 678 -13.84 30.94 -14.88
N MET A 679 -14.32 29.73 -15.22
CA MET A 679 -13.49 28.60 -15.67
C MET A 679 -12.82 28.87 -17.02
N ASP A 680 -13.52 29.45 -17.98
CA ASP A 680 -13.08 29.66 -19.35
C ASP A 680 -12.16 30.89 -19.50
N PHE A 681 -12.33 31.92 -18.67
CA PHE A 681 -11.50 33.14 -18.69
C PHE A 681 -10.00 32.84 -18.55
N ARG A 682 -9.16 33.43 -19.42
CA ARG A 682 -7.69 33.32 -19.38
C ARG A 682 -7.09 34.74 -19.34
N PRO A 683 -6.47 35.17 -18.22
CA PRO A 683 -5.90 36.53 -18.14
C PRO A 683 -4.74 36.75 -19.13
N GLU A 684 -4.06 35.67 -19.53
CA GLU A 684 -2.96 35.69 -20.51
C GLU A 684 -3.39 36.05 -21.93
N ALA A 685 -4.67 35.89 -22.28
CA ALA A 685 -5.20 36.28 -23.60
C ALA A 685 -5.41 37.79 -23.75
N ALA A 686 -5.11 38.57 -22.70
CA ALA A 686 -5.65 39.90 -22.51
C ALA A 686 -4.59 40.98 -22.18
N GLU A 687 -3.38 40.58 -21.79
CA GLU A 687 -2.23 41.47 -21.58
C GLU A 687 -1.22 41.33 -22.74
N ALA A 688 -1.38 42.14 -23.79
CA ALA A 688 -0.53 42.08 -25.00
C ALA A 688 0.19 43.43 -25.30
N PRO A 689 1.40 43.66 -24.76
CA PRO A 689 2.24 44.82 -25.10
C PRO A 689 2.83 44.76 -26.52
N LYS A 690 3.36 45.89 -27.01
CA LYS A 690 3.81 46.07 -28.41
C LYS A 690 5.33 45.92 -28.57
N ARG A 691 5.71 45.20 -29.63
CA ARG A 691 7.06 44.92 -30.15
C ARG A 691 8.16 45.99 -29.92
N ARG A 692 9.32 45.52 -29.47
CA ARG A 692 10.72 45.77 -29.93
C ARG A 692 11.63 44.84 -29.09
N ALA A 693 12.78 44.33 -29.49
CA ALA A 693 13.57 44.13 -30.72
C ALA A 693 15.00 43.76 -30.21
N GLU A 694 15.88 43.21 -31.06
CA GLU A 694 17.24 42.73 -30.71
C GLU A 694 17.25 41.46 -29.80
N ARG A 695 17.87 40.31 -30.11
CA ARG A 695 19.10 39.90 -30.86
C ARG A 695 20.33 39.75 -29.94
N ALA A 696 20.55 38.53 -29.43
CA ALA A 696 21.71 38.17 -28.62
C ALA A 696 23.01 38.01 -29.45
N GLU A 697 24.14 38.20 -28.77
CA GLU A 697 25.51 38.10 -29.30
C GLU A 697 26.34 37.16 -28.41
N ARG A 698 27.44 36.60 -28.93
CA ARG A 698 28.28 35.63 -28.22
C ARG A 698 29.44 36.34 -27.51
N VAL A 699 29.71 35.93 -26.27
CA VAL A 699 30.93 36.28 -25.52
C VAL A 699 31.86 35.07 -25.52
N ASP A 700 33.14 35.27 -25.83
CA ASP A 700 34.18 34.24 -25.69
C ASP A 700 34.91 34.43 -24.33
N VAL A 701 35.58 33.38 -23.84
CA VAL A 701 36.17 33.34 -22.47
C VAL A 701 37.66 33.00 -22.49
N CYS A 702 38.39 33.47 -21.49
CA CYS A 702 39.82 33.24 -21.33
C CYS A 702 40.13 31.77 -21.02
N SER A 703 40.81 31.08 -21.93
CA SER A 703 41.16 29.64 -21.87
C SER A 703 42.09 29.20 -20.72
N LEU A 704 42.42 30.11 -19.80
CA LEU A 704 43.27 29.89 -18.63
C LEU A 704 42.56 30.17 -17.28
N CYS A 705 41.41 30.87 -17.29
CA CYS A 705 40.68 31.23 -16.07
C CYS A 705 39.16 31.38 -16.24
N ASP A 706 38.62 31.10 -17.43
CA ASP A 706 37.21 31.24 -17.84
C ASP A 706 36.58 32.63 -17.62
N TYR A 707 37.40 33.67 -17.42
CA TYR A 707 36.94 35.06 -17.35
C TYR A 707 36.40 35.52 -18.72
N PRO A 708 35.24 36.20 -18.79
CA PRO A 708 34.71 36.76 -20.03
C PRO A 708 35.66 37.75 -20.69
N LEU A 709 35.76 37.71 -22.01
CA LEU A 709 36.61 38.61 -22.81
C LEU A 709 35.74 39.47 -23.73
N GLU A 710 36.09 40.75 -23.87
CA GLU A 710 35.46 41.64 -24.83
C GLU A 710 36.12 41.51 -26.21
N ALA A 711 35.39 41.91 -27.26
CA ALA A 711 35.76 41.68 -28.66
C ALA A 711 36.88 42.62 -29.14
N GLY A 712 38.09 42.42 -28.61
CA GLY A 712 39.29 43.21 -28.90
C GLY A 712 40.46 43.00 -27.94
N ASP A 713 40.25 42.29 -26.82
CA ASP A 713 41.25 42.14 -25.76
C ASP A 713 42.50 41.40 -26.23
N GLN A 714 43.67 42.03 -26.04
CA GLN A 714 44.98 41.40 -26.24
C GLN A 714 45.47 40.69 -24.97
N PHE A 715 44.97 41.08 -23.79
CA PHE A 715 45.34 40.53 -22.50
C PHE A 715 44.07 40.34 -21.65
N CYS A 716 44.00 39.28 -20.85
CA CYS A 716 42.88 39.06 -19.93
C CYS A 716 43.05 39.86 -18.63
N ASP A 717 42.17 40.82 -18.35
CA ASP A 717 42.26 41.70 -17.17
C ASP A 717 42.36 40.98 -15.82
N MET A 718 41.76 39.78 -15.68
CA MET A 718 41.76 39.04 -14.41
C MET A 718 43.06 38.26 -14.14
N CYS A 719 43.83 37.89 -15.17
CA CYS A 719 45.02 37.04 -15.02
C CYS A 719 46.27 37.53 -15.77
N GLY A 720 46.17 38.60 -16.55
CA GLY A 720 47.27 39.23 -17.29
C GLY A 720 47.83 38.44 -18.47
N VAL A 721 47.21 37.30 -18.86
CA VAL A 721 47.74 36.48 -19.96
C VAL A 721 47.50 37.13 -21.32
N ASP A 722 48.52 37.12 -22.17
CA ASP A 722 48.45 37.48 -23.59
C ASP A 722 47.59 36.44 -24.35
N LEU A 723 46.52 36.92 -24.98
CA LEU A 723 45.51 36.10 -25.64
C LEU A 723 45.89 35.73 -27.09
N ALA A 724 46.87 36.42 -27.67
CA ALA A 724 47.35 36.17 -29.03
C ALA A 724 48.40 35.03 -29.09
N THR A 725 48.92 34.58 -27.95
CA THR A 725 50.05 33.63 -27.86
C THR A 725 49.77 32.33 -27.10
N ALA A 726 48.56 32.14 -26.55
CA ALA A 726 48.20 30.95 -25.77
C ALA A 726 47.95 29.69 -26.65
N PRO A 727 48.64 28.56 -26.43
CA PRO A 727 48.48 27.35 -27.24
C PRO A 727 47.35 26.41 -26.73
N PRO A 728 46.68 25.65 -27.61
CA PRO A 728 45.65 24.69 -27.22
C PRO A 728 46.26 23.44 -26.55
N ARG A 729 45.64 22.93 -25.48
CA ARG A 729 46.06 21.67 -24.84
C ARG A 729 45.48 20.45 -25.55
N SER A 730 46.34 19.46 -25.80
CA SER A 730 45.97 18.14 -26.31
C SER A 730 45.72 17.13 -25.18
N THR A 731 45.11 15.99 -25.53
CA THR A 731 44.98 14.82 -24.66
C THR A 731 46.26 13.96 -24.70
N SER A 732 46.74 13.51 -23.54
CA SER A 732 47.63 12.34 -23.40
C SER A 732 47.62 11.80 -21.95
N TYR A 733 48.27 10.66 -21.71
CA TYR A 733 48.21 9.90 -20.46
C TYR A 733 49.25 10.33 -19.40
N ALA A 734 49.04 9.82 -18.18
CA ALA A 734 49.90 9.76 -16.98
C ALA A 734 51.43 9.54 -17.23
N PRO A 735 52.34 9.87 -16.27
CA PRO A 735 52.12 9.78 -14.81
C PRO A 735 52.73 10.87 -13.90
N ASP A 736 52.53 10.65 -12.59
CA ASP A 736 53.28 11.12 -11.41
C ASP A 736 53.66 12.60 -11.23
N ALA A 737 52.95 13.25 -10.30
CA ALA A 737 53.45 14.34 -9.46
C ALA A 737 52.82 14.24 -8.06
N GLU A 738 53.61 14.34 -7.00
CA GLU A 738 53.10 14.27 -5.61
C GLU A 738 52.41 15.57 -5.20
N PRO A 739 51.36 15.53 -4.35
CA PRO A 739 50.69 16.74 -3.87
C PRO A 739 51.47 17.39 -2.72
N GLU A 740 51.76 18.70 -2.82
CA GLU A 740 52.20 19.54 -1.68
C GLU A 740 51.06 19.85 -0.68
N SER A 741 50.25 18.84 -0.36
CA SER A 741 49.58 18.75 0.93
C SER A 741 49.42 17.28 1.31
N GLY A 742 49.87 16.89 2.50
CA GLY A 742 49.92 15.49 2.96
C GLY A 742 48.56 14.90 3.34
N GLN A 743 47.55 15.07 2.49
CA GLN A 743 46.18 14.57 2.68
C GLN A 743 45.85 13.50 1.61
N PRO A 744 45.16 12.40 1.96
CA PRO A 744 44.83 11.35 1.01
C PRO A 744 43.75 11.83 0.01
N SER A 745 43.88 11.48 -1.26
CA SER A 745 42.84 11.74 -2.27
C SER A 745 41.77 10.64 -2.27
N PHE A 746 40.50 11.03 -2.42
CA PHE A 746 39.35 10.12 -2.44
C PHE A 746 38.49 10.38 -3.70
N PRO A 747 38.35 9.42 -4.64
CA PRO A 747 37.61 9.65 -5.89
C PRO A 747 36.16 10.11 -5.65
N GLY A 748 35.76 11.24 -6.26
CA GLY A 748 34.43 11.84 -6.11
C GLY A 748 34.24 12.69 -4.85
N TYR A 749 35.31 12.93 -4.07
CA TYR A 749 35.27 13.67 -2.83
C TYR A 749 36.43 14.66 -2.71
N GLU A 750 36.13 15.85 -2.22
CA GLU A 750 37.06 16.95 -1.98
C GLU A 750 37.17 17.14 -0.45
N ILE A 751 38.37 17.19 0.12
CA ILE A 751 38.52 17.26 1.60
C ILE A 751 38.38 18.71 2.07
N ASP A 752 37.35 18.97 2.89
CA ASP A 752 37.18 20.25 3.60
C ASP A 752 38.28 20.41 4.68
N ARG A 753 38.49 19.37 5.50
CA ARG A 753 39.52 19.31 6.57
C ARG A 753 39.63 17.93 7.21
N ARG A 754 40.78 17.61 7.80
CA ARG A 754 40.89 16.48 8.76
C ARG A 754 40.14 16.80 10.06
N LEU A 755 39.30 15.88 10.52
CA LEU A 755 38.55 15.98 11.79
C LEU A 755 39.26 15.29 12.96
N GLY A 756 40.12 14.29 12.70
CA GLY A 756 40.89 13.63 13.75
C GLY A 756 41.46 12.27 13.33
N GLY A 757 41.57 11.38 14.31
CA GLY A 757 42.04 10.01 14.13
C GLY A 757 42.68 9.41 15.38
N SER A 758 42.32 8.17 15.72
CA SER A 758 42.92 7.35 16.78
C SER A 758 43.19 5.94 16.25
N GLY A 759 44.06 5.17 16.90
CA GLY A 759 44.29 3.75 16.57
C GLY A 759 44.77 3.43 15.14
N GLY A 760 45.31 4.42 14.41
CA GLY A 760 45.71 4.27 13.00
C GLY A 760 44.66 4.72 11.97
N TYR A 761 43.46 5.13 12.41
CA TYR A 761 42.44 5.70 11.54
C TYR A 761 42.67 7.18 11.30
N GLY A 762 42.45 7.64 10.06
CA GLY A 762 42.27 9.05 9.71
C GLY A 762 40.79 9.34 9.46
N VAL A 763 40.29 10.44 10.03
CA VAL A 763 38.91 10.89 9.86
C VAL A 763 38.90 12.28 9.23
N TYR A 764 38.20 12.43 8.12
CA TYR A 764 38.18 13.64 7.29
C TYR A 764 36.73 14.10 7.07
N LEU A 765 36.51 15.41 7.14
CA LEU A 765 35.33 16.06 6.58
C LEU A 765 35.60 16.25 5.08
N ALA A 766 34.69 15.79 4.24
CA ALA A 766 34.80 15.94 2.80
C ALA A 766 33.46 16.37 2.21
N ARG A 767 33.52 17.11 1.10
CA ARG A 767 32.38 17.46 0.26
C ARG A 767 32.35 16.56 -0.96
N ARG A 768 31.20 15.95 -1.24
CA ARG A 768 31.01 15.12 -2.44
C ARG A 768 30.91 16.01 -3.67
N THR A 769 31.72 15.76 -4.69
CA THR A 769 31.88 16.70 -5.83
C THR A 769 30.62 16.83 -6.72
N ARG A 770 29.77 15.80 -6.75
CA ARG A 770 28.56 15.75 -7.60
C ARG A 770 27.33 16.48 -7.04
N ASP A 771 27.22 16.60 -5.72
CA ASP A 771 26.00 17.05 -5.01
C ASP A 771 26.28 17.96 -3.81
N PHE A 772 27.54 18.38 -3.63
CA PHE A 772 28.04 19.31 -2.62
C PHE A 772 27.73 18.95 -1.15
N ARG A 773 27.27 17.71 -0.89
CA ARG A 773 26.96 17.25 0.47
C ARG A 773 28.23 16.99 1.28
N LYS A 774 28.23 17.44 2.53
CA LYS A 774 29.26 17.11 3.53
C LYS A 774 29.09 15.67 4.01
N VAL A 775 30.21 14.96 4.07
CA VAL A 775 30.32 13.58 4.55
C VAL A 775 31.53 13.45 5.48
N VAL A 776 31.54 12.39 6.29
CA VAL A 776 32.74 11.97 7.02
C VAL A 776 33.36 10.79 6.28
N ILE A 777 34.62 10.91 5.87
CA ILE A 777 35.41 9.82 5.31
C ILE A 777 36.32 9.27 6.41
N ARG A 778 36.24 7.96 6.63
CA ARG A 778 37.13 7.22 7.54
C ARG A 778 38.02 6.30 6.73
N THR A 779 39.32 6.31 7.01
CA THR A 779 40.32 5.45 6.35
C THR A 779 41.36 4.94 7.34
N ALA A 780 41.95 3.77 7.09
CA ALA A 780 43.02 3.22 7.91
C ALA A 780 43.89 2.24 7.11
N PRO A 781 45.23 2.43 7.06
CA PRO A 781 46.13 1.41 6.53
C PRO A 781 45.97 0.09 7.30
N GLY A 782 45.78 -1.01 6.57
CA GLY A 782 45.66 -2.37 7.14
C GLY A 782 44.29 -2.76 7.71
N ALA A 783 43.50 -1.84 8.27
CA ALA A 783 42.26 -2.14 9.00
C ALA A 783 41.02 -2.39 8.09
N LYS A 784 41.19 -3.29 7.12
CA LYS A 784 40.22 -3.62 6.07
C LYS A 784 39.07 -4.51 6.54
N ARG A 785 39.24 -5.27 7.63
CA ARG A 785 38.17 -6.13 8.19
C ARG A 785 37.24 -5.32 9.08
N GLU A 786 37.82 -4.38 9.79
CA GLU A 786 37.24 -3.46 10.76
C GLU A 786 36.34 -2.44 10.04
N LEU A 787 36.85 -1.79 8.98
CA LEU A 787 36.04 -0.93 8.11
C LEU A 787 34.89 -1.69 7.40
N ARG A 788 35.03 -3.00 7.15
CA ARG A 788 33.95 -3.86 6.62
C ARG A 788 32.91 -4.20 7.69
N ALA A 789 33.34 -4.49 8.92
CA ALA A 789 32.44 -4.70 10.05
C ALA A 789 31.66 -3.41 10.39
N GLU A 790 32.31 -2.25 10.35
CA GLU A 790 31.68 -0.94 10.48
C GLU A 790 30.63 -0.70 9.40
N ALA A 791 30.98 -0.90 8.13
CA ALA A 791 30.02 -0.73 7.02
C ALA A 791 28.81 -1.68 7.14
N GLU A 792 29.03 -2.94 7.54
CA GLU A 792 27.95 -3.91 7.78
C GLU A 792 27.07 -3.53 8.99
N ALA A 793 27.67 -3.08 10.09
CA ALA A 793 26.93 -2.61 11.26
C ALA A 793 26.08 -1.37 10.94
N LEU A 794 26.65 -0.38 10.27
CA LEU A 794 25.94 0.84 9.84
C LEU A 794 24.81 0.52 8.83
N ARG A 795 25.01 -0.46 7.94
CA ARG A 795 23.96 -0.99 7.06
C ARG A 795 22.84 -1.67 7.83
N ARG A 796 23.15 -2.53 8.82
CA ARG A 796 22.15 -3.20 9.67
C ARG A 796 21.34 -2.22 10.54
N MET A 797 21.93 -1.08 10.90
CA MET A 797 21.25 0.01 11.63
C MET A 797 20.50 0.98 10.71
N SER A 798 20.77 1.01 9.40
CA SER A 798 20.10 1.86 8.40
C SER A 798 19.95 3.33 8.83
N GLY A 799 20.99 3.94 9.41
CA GLY A 799 20.98 5.33 9.90
C GLY A 799 20.11 5.60 11.14
N HIS A 800 19.50 4.59 11.75
CA HIS A 800 18.72 4.72 12.99
C HIS A 800 19.66 4.64 14.19
N TYR A 801 19.69 5.67 15.03
CA TYR A 801 20.66 5.80 16.14
C TYR A 801 22.13 5.64 15.72
N ALA A 802 22.46 5.85 14.43
CA ALA A 802 23.78 5.69 13.82
C ALA A 802 23.92 6.65 12.62
N PRO A 803 25.14 7.01 12.19
CA PRO A 803 25.37 7.63 10.88
C PRO A 803 24.86 6.73 9.75
N GLN A 804 24.31 7.30 8.69
CA GLN A 804 24.00 6.56 7.47
C GLN A 804 25.30 6.20 6.74
N TRP A 805 25.45 4.92 6.35
CA TRP A 805 26.49 4.48 5.42
C TRP A 805 26.16 4.97 4.00
N ILE A 806 27.11 5.60 3.32
CA ILE A 806 26.94 6.15 1.97
C ILE A 806 27.59 5.23 0.95
N GLU A 807 28.92 5.06 1.04
CA GLU A 807 29.70 4.15 0.18
C GLU A 807 31.07 3.82 0.81
N GLY A 808 31.95 3.14 0.08
CA GLY A 808 33.33 2.89 0.53
C GLY A 808 34.12 1.97 -0.39
N ALA A 809 35.42 2.22 -0.51
CA ALA A 809 36.37 1.39 -1.25
C ALA A 809 37.24 0.58 -0.27
N PHE A 810 36.92 -0.71 -0.13
CA PHE A 810 37.67 -1.64 0.73
C PHE A 810 38.94 -2.21 0.07
N GLU A 811 39.12 -1.97 -1.23
CA GLU A 811 40.23 -2.47 -2.04
C GLU A 811 41.24 -1.37 -2.42
N SER A 812 40.97 -0.09 -2.08
CA SER A 812 41.96 0.98 -2.23
C SER A 812 43.04 0.92 -1.16
N VAL A 813 44.16 1.60 -1.41
CA VAL A 813 45.26 1.76 -0.45
C VAL A 813 45.43 3.26 -0.15
N PRO A 814 45.10 3.73 1.07
CA PRO A 814 44.41 3.01 2.14
C PRO A 814 42.91 2.74 1.82
N PRO A 815 42.28 1.75 2.47
CA PRO A 815 40.84 1.48 2.34
C PRO A 815 40.03 2.57 3.07
N TRP A 816 38.84 2.89 2.56
CA TRP A 816 38.00 3.95 3.15
C TRP A 816 36.49 3.68 3.06
N ILE A 817 35.73 4.33 3.94
CA ILE A 817 34.26 4.40 3.92
C ILE A 817 33.80 5.86 4.07
N ALA A 818 32.67 6.21 3.45
CA ALA A 818 32.01 7.50 3.58
C ALA A 818 30.68 7.33 4.33
N THR A 819 30.44 8.19 5.31
CA THR A 819 29.24 8.21 6.15
C THR A 819 28.65 9.61 6.25
N GLU A 820 27.39 9.70 6.67
CA GLU A 820 26.70 10.94 7.04
C GLU A 820 27.55 11.83 7.96
N PHE A 821 27.68 13.12 7.62
CA PHE A 821 28.13 14.14 8.56
C PHE A 821 26.98 14.51 9.50
N VAL A 822 27.09 14.12 10.76
CA VAL A 822 26.04 14.31 11.76
C VAL A 822 26.09 15.73 12.33
N SER A 823 25.17 16.58 11.88
CA SER A 823 25.04 17.97 12.31
C SER A 823 23.78 18.23 13.14
N LEU A 824 23.77 19.37 13.83
CA LEU A 824 22.56 20.03 14.32
C LEU A 824 21.84 20.78 13.16
N PRO A 825 20.61 21.29 13.36
CA PRO A 825 19.84 21.99 12.32
C PRO A 825 20.49 23.29 11.81
N ASP A 826 21.37 23.90 12.60
CA ASP A 826 22.20 25.06 12.25
C ASP A 826 23.44 24.70 11.38
N GLY A 827 23.62 23.42 11.05
CA GLY A 827 24.77 22.91 10.30
C GLY A 827 26.05 22.72 11.14
N SER A 828 26.03 23.01 12.45
CA SER A 828 27.15 22.76 13.35
C SER A 828 27.32 21.27 13.67
N PRO A 829 28.52 20.77 14.02
CA PRO A 829 28.72 19.36 14.37
C PRO A 829 27.95 19.00 15.64
N ALA A 830 27.27 17.85 15.66
CA ALA A 830 26.57 17.39 16.86
C ALA A 830 27.56 17.14 18.03
N PRO A 831 27.30 17.65 19.25
CA PRO A 831 28.18 17.47 20.41
C PRO A 831 28.15 16.03 20.94
N THR A 832 29.26 15.58 21.53
CA THR A 832 29.29 14.34 22.32
C THR A 832 28.54 14.53 23.64
N LEU A 833 27.93 13.46 24.16
CA LEU A 833 27.30 13.48 25.48
C LEU A 833 28.31 13.83 26.58
N SER A 834 29.57 13.37 26.47
CA SER A 834 30.66 13.75 27.38
C SER A 834 30.86 15.27 27.48
N SER A 835 30.83 15.98 26.34
CA SER A 835 30.98 17.46 26.30
C SER A 835 29.82 18.20 26.96
N LEU A 836 28.62 17.61 27.00
CA LEU A 836 27.43 18.18 27.64
C LEU A 836 27.38 17.92 29.16
N LEU A 837 28.10 16.90 29.65
CA LEU A 837 28.22 16.54 31.06
C LEU A 837 29.43 17.22 31.75
N GLY A 838 30.51 17.50 31.01
CA GLY A 838 31.78 17.98 31.57
C GLY A 838 31.94 19.49 31.80
N GLY A 839 30.90 20.30 31.60
CA GLY A 839 30.96 21.77 31.71
C GLY A 839 30.45 22.32 33.04
N SER A 840 31.02 23.43 33.51
CA SER A 840 30.67 24.11 34.78
C SER A 840 29.23 24.62 34.90
N ALA A 841 28.44 24.49 33.83
CA ALA A 841 26.98 24.56 33.84
C ALA A 841 26.45 23.42 32.96
N SER A 842 25.77 22.45 33.57
CA SER A 842 25.11 21.33 32.89
C SER A 842 24.02 21.86 31.95
N ARG A 843 24.25 21.80 30.63
CA ARG A 843 23.33 22.37 29.62
C ARG A 843 22.05 21.56 29.39
N LEU A 844 21.95 20.37 29.99
CA LEU A 844 20.80 19.48 29.84
C LEU A 844 19.83 19.65 31.02
N ASP A 845 18.56 19.96 30.72
CA ASP A 845 17.49 19.91 31.72
C ASP A 845 17.25 18.45 32.18
N PRO A 846 16.81 18.19 33.43
CA PRO A 846 16.63 16.82 33.95
C PRO A 846 15.71 15.92 33.12
N VAL A 847 14.72 16.48 32.41
CA VAL A 847 13.80 15.77 31.51
C VAL A 847 14.46 15.52 30.14
N HIS A 848 15.20 16.48 29.57
CA HIS A 848 16.02 16.26 28.36
C HIS A 848 17.14 15.24 28.60
N ALA A 849 17.82 15.31 29.75
CA ALA A 849 18.77 14.32 30.21
C ALA A 849 18.17 12.91 30.26
N ALA A 850 16.96 12.76 30.83
CA ALA A 850 16.26 11.47 30.85
C ALA A 850 15.73 11.05 29.47
N THR A 851 15.38 12.01 28.60
CA THR A 851 15.04 11.75 27.19
C THR A 851 16.25 11.16 26.45
N ILE A 852 17.44 11.71 26.65
CA ILE A 852 18.70 11.19 26.10
C ILE A 852 19.00 9.78 26.64
N GLY A 853 18.83 9.57 27.96
CA GLY A 853 18.97 8.25 28.58
C GLY A 853 18.04 7.19 27.99
N LEU A 854 16.77 7.54 27.73
CA LEU A 854 15.81 6.68 27.04
C LEU A 854 16.26 6.34 25.61
N ARG A 855 16.63 7.35 24.81
CA ARG A 855 17.05 7.13 23.40
C ARG A 855 18.34 6.32 23.31
N LEU A 856 19.24 6.45 24.30
CA LEU A 856 20.43 5.61 24.43
C LEU A 856 20.07 4.14 24.76
N ALA A 857 19.13 3.91 25.68
CA ALA A 857 18.66 2.55 26.00
C ALA A 857 17.96 1.89 24.78
N GLU A 858 17.14 2.64 24.05
CA GLU A 858 16.53 2.20 22.78
C GLU A 858 17.59 1.88 21.71
N ALA A 859 18.64 2.70 21.58
CA ALA A 859 19.74 2.47 20.64
C ALA A 859 20.52 1.18 20.94
N VAL A 860 20.82 0.93 22.22
CA VAL A 860 21.49 -0.32 22.65
C VAL A 860 20.58 -1.54 22.45
N ASN A 861 19.26 -1.38 22.66
CA ASN A 861 18.28 -2.44 22.38
C ASN A 861 18.18 -2.77 20.88
N MET A 862 18.17 -1.74 20.02
CA MET A 862 18.23 -1.87 18.56
C MET A 862 19.47 -2.64 18.11
N CYS A 863 20.65 -2.34 18.68
CA CYS A 863 21.87 -3.11 18.41
C CYS A 863 21.67 -4.61 18.72
N ALA A 864 21.23 -4.92 19.94
CA ALA A 864 21.05 -6.31 20.39
C ALA A 864 20.06 -7.10 19.50
N LEU A 865 18.97 -6.45 19.05
CA LEU A 865 17.98 -7.04 18.14
C LEU A 865 18.54 -7.26 16.71
N ARG A 866 19.46 -6.42 16.24
CA ARG A 866 20.08 -6.50 14.89
C ARG A 866 21.32 -7.42 14.83
N GLY A 867 21.55 -8.22 15.87
CA GLY A 867 22.73 -9.10 15.96
C GLY A 867 24.01 -8.40 16.43
N LEU A 868 23.94 -7.11 16.78
CA LEU A 868 25.10 -6.27 17.05
C LEU A 868 25.40 -6.13 18.56
N ALA A 869 26.67 -5.89 18.87
CA ALA A 869 27.10 -5.24 20.10
C ALA A 869 28.27 -4.30 19.78
N LEU A 870 28.35 -3.15 20.47
CA LEU A 870 29.56 -2.33 20.41
C LEU A 870 30.61 -2.94 21.34
N ARG A 871 31.90 -2.82 20.97
CA ARG A 871 33.00 -3.22 21.86
C ARG A 871 33.31 -2.15 22.91
N GLU A 872 33.16 -0.89 22.52
CA GLU A 872 33.32 0.27 23.41
C GLU A 872 32.09 1.19 23.25
N LEU A 873 31.35 1.36 24.34
CA LEU A 873 30.24 2.30 24.47
C LEU A 873 30.56 3.27 25.61
N THR A 874 30.79 4.53 25.27
CA THR A 874 31.19 5.61 26.19
C THR A 874 30.36 6.87 25.92
N ALA A 875 30.40 7.87 26.81
CA ALA A 875 29.74 9.15 26.58
C ALA A 875 30.32 9.93 25.38
N ASP A 876 31.54 9.63 24.95
CA ASP A 876 32.17 10.17 23.73
C ASP A 876 31.64 9.50 22.45
N SER A 877 31.28 8.21 22.53
CA SER A 877 30.70 7.47 21.41
C SER A 877 29.23 7.83 21.10
N VAL A 878 28.63 8.74 21.88
CA VAL A 878 27.23 9.15 21.78
C VAL A 878 27.18 10.62 21.37
N LEU A 879 26.79 10.90 20.12
CA LEU A 879 26.44 12.24 19.67
C LEU A 879 24.99 12.56 20.06
N VAL A 880 24.72 13.80 20.49
CA VAL A 880 23.39 14.27 20.88
C VAL A 880 22.85 15.25 19.83
N ILE A 881 21.65 14.98 19.31
CA ILE A 881 21.00 15.75 18.24
C ILE A 881 19.62 16.17 18.74
N GLY A 882 19.49 17.39 19.28
CA GLY A 882 18.28 17.82 19.96
C GLY A 882 17.88 16.81 21.07
N ARG A 883 16.71 16.18 20.95
CA ARG A 883 16.20 15.17 21.91
C ARG A 883 16.48 13.71 21.49
N THR A 884 17.39 13.45 20.54
CA THR A 884 17.80 12.10 20.12
C THR A 884 19.33 11.93 20.11
N VAL A 885 19.82 10.73 19.81
CA VAL A 885 21.25 10.36 19.81
C VAL A 885 21.69 9.65 18.53
N LYS A 886 22.99 9.65 18.24
CA LYS A 886 23.64 8.73 17.30
C LYS A 886 24.91 8.14 17.90
N LEU A 887 25.06 6.82 17.86
CA LEU A 887 26.25 6.10 18.27
C LEU A 887 27.31 6.17 17.15
N THR A 888 28.60 6.20 17.46
CA THR A 888 29.68 6.38 16.46
C THR A 888 30.81 5.35 16.50
N SER A 889 31.05 4.65 17.61
CA SER A 889 32.15 3.68 17.78
C SER A 889 31.93 2.31 17.10
N TRP A 890 31.47 2.30 15.85
CA TRP A 890 31.08 1.10 15.10
C TRP A 890 32.25 0.24 14.59
N THR A 891 33.47 0.75 14.68
CA THR A 891 34.68 0.18 14.05
C THR A 891 35.02 -1.24 14.51
N ASP A 892 34.76 -1.53 15.79
CA ASP A 892 34.94 -2.86 16.39
C ASP A 892 33.60 -3.52 16.75
N ALA A 893 32.51 -3.17 16.07
CA ALA A 893 31.20 -3.72 16.36
C ALA A 893 31.18 -5.25 16.13
N ALA A 894 30.85 -6.00 17.17
CA ALA A 894 30.80 -7.45 17.12
C ALA A 894 29.47 -7.90 16.49
N LEU A 895 29.54 -8.95 15.65
CA LEU A 895 28.46 -9.44 14.81
C LEU A 895 28.02 -10.85 15.22
N ASP A 896 26.70 -11.02 15.37
CA ASP A 896 25.91 -12.26 15.46
C ASP A 896 26.18 -13.20 16.66
N ASN A 897 27.40 -13.30 17.17
CA ASN A 897 27.78 -14.19 18.28
C ASN A 897 28.22 -13.40 19.54
N VAL A 898 27.29 -12.62 20.10
CA VAL A 898 27.58 -11.47 20.98
C VAL A 898 26.93 -11.53 22.38
N SER A 899 26.74 -12.72 22.95
CA SER A 899 26.06 -12.90 24.25
C SER A 899 26.66 -12.07 25.39
N ASN A 900 27.98 -12.14 25.59
CA ASN A 900 28.68 -11.35 26.61
C ASN A 900 28.69 -9.86 26.25
N ALA A 901 29.10 -9.52 25.03
CA ALA A 901 29.22 -8.13 24.57
C ALA A 901 27.89 -7.35 24.65
N ARG A 902 26.73 -8.00 24.46
CA ARG A 902 25.41 -7.39 24.72
C ARG A 902 25.22 -7.02 26.19
N ALA A 903 25.62 -7.89 27.12
CA ALA A 903 25.54 -7.62 28.55
C ALA A 903 26.56 -6.56 28.99
N ASP A 904 27.73 -6.48 28.33
CA ASP A 904 28.72 -5.42 28.59
C ASP A 904 28.25 -4.06 28.03
N ASN A 905 27.54 -4.05 26.89
CA ASN A 905 26.83 -2.87 26.41
C ASN A 905 25.74 -2.37 27.39
N VAL A 906 25.05 -3.29 28.10
CA VAL A 906 24.11 -2.91 29.18
C VAL A 906 24.84 -2.35 30.40
N TYR A 907 26.01 -2.87 30.74
CA TYR A 907 26.84 -2.31 31.82
C TYR A 907 27.30 -0.88 31.47
N ALA A 908 27.81 -0.68 30.24
CA ALA A 908 28.19 0.64 29.73
C ALA A 908 27.00 1.62 29.69
N LEU A 909 25.80 1.17 29.27
CA LEU A 909 24.56 1.94 29.38
C LEU A 909 24.29 2.35 30.84
N GLY A 910 24.49 1.45 31.81
CA GLY A 910 24.39 1.76 33.24
C GLY A 910 25.38 2.82 33.72
N VAL A 911 26.64 2.76 33.25
CA VAL A 911 27.67 3.76 33.56
C VAL A 911 27.29 5.13 32.99
N ILE A 912 26.80 5.19 31.74
CA ILE A 912 26.40 6.46 31.11
C ILE A 912 25.13 7.02 31.77
N LEU A 913 24.11 6.22 32.05
CA LEU A 913 22.91 6.65 32.77
C LEU A 913 23.24 7.18 34.17
N ARG A 914 24.20 6.57 34.86
CA ARG A 914 24.72 7.07 36.13
C ARG A 914 25.44 8.41 35.95
N ALA A 915 26.32 8.56 34.96
CA ALA A 915 26.99 9.83 34.69
C ALA A 915 26.01 10.97 34.34
N ILE A 916 24.92 10.67 33.63
CA ILE A 916 23.83 11.62 33.38
C ILE A 916 23.14 12.04 34.69
N ALA A 917 22.90 11.11 35.62
CA ALA A 917 22.26 11.37 36.90
C ALA A 917 23.18 12.15 37.87
N ASP A 918 24.45 11.74 37.98
CA ASP A 918 25.46 12.34 38.85
C ASP A 918 25.81 13.80 38.42
N ALA A 919 25.56 14.16 37.15
CA ALA A 919 25.75 15.52 36.61
C ALA A 919 24.57 16.49 36.85
N GLN A 920 23.48 16.08 37.52
CA GLN A 920 22.31 16.94 37.74
C GLN A 920 22.52 17.91 38.92
N PRO A 921 22.36 19.24 38.74
CA PRO A 921 22.74 20.22 39.76
C PRO A 921 21.78 20.20 40.97
N THR A 922 22.35 20.02 42.16
CA THR A 922 21.62 19.72 43.41
C THR A 922 20.54 20.75 43.78
N ALA A 923 20.70 22.01 43.35
CA ALA A 923 19.75 23.09 43.61
C ALA A 923 18.45 22.99 42.78
N GLN A 924 18.50 22.45 41.55
CA GLN A 924 17.31 22.30 40.69
C GLN A 924 16.52 21.01 40.95
N LEU A 925 17.12 20.04 41.67
CA LEU A 925 16.44 18.81 42.15
C LEU A 925 15.32 19.08 43.20
N SER A 926 14.96 20.33 43.42
CA SER A 926 13.81 20.81 44.20
C SER A 926 12.53 20.88 43.36
N GLN A 927 12.63 21.18 42.06
CA GLN A 927 11.46 21.28 41.14
C GLN A 927 11.24 20.00 40.32
N THR A 928 12.30 19.23 40.05
CA THR A 928 12.25 17.95 39.29
C THR A 928 12.44 16.72 40.17
N GLY A 929 12.31 16.88 41.50
CA GLY A 929 12.85 16.00 42.55
C GLY A 929 12.33 14.56 42.65
N ALA A 930 11.52 14.09 41.69
CA ALA A 930 11.03 12.71 41.61
C ALA A 930 11.86 11.83 40.65
N LEU A 931 12.19 12.33 39.44
CA LEU A 931 12.63 11.49 38.31
C LEU A 931 13.93 10.72 38.58
N TRP A 932 15.06 11.42 38.75
CA TRP A 932 16.36 10.80 39.03
C TRP A 932 16.51 10.31 40.49
N ARG A 933 15.42 10.37 41.28
CA ARG A 933 15.32 9.78 42.62
C ARG A 933 14.33 8.61 42.68
N ASP A 934 13.69 8.25 41.56
CA ASP A 934 12.70 7.17 41.51
C ASP A 934 13.39 5.84 41.90
N PRO A 935 12.89 5.12 42.92
CA PRO A 935 13.46 3.83 43.31
C PRO A 935 13.51 2.81 42.17
N GLN A 936 12.62 2.87 41.18
CA GLN A 936 12.64 2.02 39.99
C GLN A 936 13.79 2.40 39.05
N LEU A 937 14.01 3.70 38.80
CA LEU A 937 15.10 4.18 37.95
C LEU A 937 16.47 3.92 38.59
N LEU A 938 16.61 4.17 39.90
CA LEU A 938 17.83 3.85 40.65
C LEU A 938 18.08 2.34 40.70
N SER A 939 17.04 1.53 40.89
CA SER A 939 17.13 0.06 40.87
C SER A 939 17.57 -0.48 39.52
N ILE A 940 17.02 0.02 38.40
CA ILE A 940 17.40 -0.49 37.07
C ILE A 940 18.81 -0.06 36.66
N ILE A 941 19.25 1.16 37.01
CA ILE A 941 20.64 1.61 36.81
C ILE A 941 21.59 0.73 37.65
N GLY A 942 21.24 0.42 38.90
CA GLY A 942 21.99 -0.52 39.74
C GLY A 942 22.05 -1.94 39.15
N ALA A 943 20.97 -2.43 38.55
CA ALA A 943 20.93 -3.74 37.90
C ALA A 943 21.80 -3.81 36.63
N CYS A 944 21.89 -2.73 35.85
CA CYS A 944 22.83 -2.61 34.73
C CYS A 944 24.29 -2.75 35.18
N LEU A 945 24.63 -2.15 36.32
CA LEU A 945 25.98 -2.13 36.91
C LEU A 945 26.37 -3.44 37.63
N SER A 946 25.63 -4.53 37.46
CA SER A 946 25.93 -5.84 38.05
C SER A 946 27.24 -6.45 37.50
N ASP A 947 28.14 -6.88 38.38
CA ASP A 947 29.38 -7.62 38.04
C ASP A 947 29.10 -8.96 37.34
N ARG A 948 27.88 -9.49 37.45
CA ARG A 948 27.46 -10.75 36.81
C ARG A 948 26.65 -10.44 35.54
N PRO A 949 27.18 -10.70 34.33
CA PRO A 949 26.50 -10.42 33.06
C PRO A 949 25.08 -10.99 32.98
N GLY A 950 24.88 -12.25 33.37
CA GLY A 950 23.56 -12.91 33.39
C GLY A 950 22.58 -12.43 34.47
N ARG A 951 22.90 -11.36 35.22
CA ARG A 951 21.97 -10.64 36.10
C ARG A 951 21.65 -9.22 35.63
N ARG A 952 22.29 -8.75 34.55
CA ARG A 952 22.00 -7.44 33.96
C ARG A 952 20.64 -7.51 33.20
N PRO A 953 19.82 -6.44 33.21
CA PRO A 953 18.57 -6.41 32.46
C PRO A 953 18.83 -6.39 30.94
N THR A 954 17.77 -6.54 30.13
CA THR A 954 17.87 -6.20 28.70
C THR A 954 17.76 -4.69 28.51
N ALA A 955 18.43 -4.12 27.51
CA ALA A 955 18.38 -2.67 27.26
C ALA A 955 16.95 -2.17 26.97
N GLY A 956 16.09 -3.02 26.39
CA GLY A 956 14.65 -2.76 26.26
C GLY A 956 13.93 -2.64 27.60
N HIS A 957 14.24 -3.47 28.60
CA HIS A 957 13.71 -3.32 29.96
C HIS A 957 14.20 -2.02 30.62
N VAL A 958 15.45 -1.61 30.37
CA VAL A 958 15.96 -0.31 30.84
C VAL A 958 15.17 0.85 30.24
N ALA A 959 14.87 0.81 28.94
CA ALA A 959 13.99 1.77 28.28
C ALA A 959 12.56 1.74 28.87
N ASP A 960 11.96 0.56 29.05
CA ASP A 960 10.61 0.39 29.64
C ASP A 960 10.49 1.01 31.04
N VAL A 961 11.55 0.98 31.85
CA VAL A 961 11.57 1.61 33.18
C VAL A 961 11.74 3.12 33.07
N ILE A 962 12.66 3.62 32.22
CA ILE A 962 12.82 5.08 32.02
C ILE A 962 11.51 5.72 31.52
N VAL A 963 10.77 5.06 30.63
CA VAL A 963 9.44 5.51 30.16
C VAL A 963 8.42 5.62 31.29
N ARG A 964 8.47 4.73 32.30
CA ARG A 964 7.54 4.76 33.45
C ARG A 964 7.88 5.84 34.46
N CYS A 965 9.16 6.12 34.66
CA CYS A 965 9.63 7.14 35.60
C CYS A 965 9.51 8.56 35.03
N LEU A 966 9.58 8.72 33.70
CA LEU A 966 9.37 10.01 33.01
C LEU A 966 7.97 10.57 33.34
N PRO A 967 7.86 11.81 33.86
CA PRO A 967 6.56 12.40 34.14
C PRO A 967 5.80 12.66 32.84
N SER A 968 4.49 12.39 32.83
CA SER A 968 3.58 12.70 31.72
C SER A 968 3.63 14.20 31.41
N THR A 969 4.42 14.58 30.40
CA THR A 969 4.80 15.99 30.19
C THR A 969 3.61 16.86 29.85
N GLN A 970 3.26 17.74 30.79
CA GLN A 970 2.40 18.89 30.54
C GLN A 970 3.06 19.83 29.52
N THR A 971 2.24 20.60 28.81
CA THR A 971 2.72 21.61 27.86
C THR A 971 3.52 22.71 28.57
N TYR A 972 4.81 22.81 28.26
CA TYR A 972 5.57 24.04 28.39
C TYR A 972 5.86 24.56 26.98
N GLY A 973 5.76 25.88 26.78
CA GLY A 973 5.92 26.49 25.45
C GLY A 973 7.38 26.57 25.03
N ASP A 974 7.67 26.26 23.76
CA ASP A 974 9.00 26.45 23.19
C ASP A 974 9.35 27.94 23.10
N THR A 975 10.36 28.34 23.87
CA THR A 975 11.16 29.55 23.65
C THR A 975 12.63 29.17 23.73
N THR A 976 13.18 28.73 22.60
CA THR A 976 14.62 28.48 22.44
C THR A 976 15.36 29.81 22.26
N PRO A 977 16.38 30.14 23.08
CA PRO A 977 17.03 31.45 23.09
C PRO A 977 18.09 31.61 21.99
N TYR A 978 17.67 31.52 20.73
CA TYR A 978 18.51 31.74 19.54
C TYR A 978 17.74 32.52 18.46
N ASP A 979 17.31 33.74 18.81
CA ASP A 979 16.84 34.77 17.88
C ASP A 979 17.63 36.06 18.14
N LEU A 980 18.55 36.42 17.23
CA LEU A 980 19.06 37.78 17.07
C LEU A 980 19.39 38.04 15.59
N GLU A 981 18.74 39.08 15.06
CA GLU A 981 19.24 40.01 14.04
C GLU A 981 19.64 39.47 12.64
N SER A 982 18.69 39.58 11.71
CA SER A 982 18.75 40.33 10.42
C SER A 982 19.91 40.06 9.42
N THR A 983 19.72 40.14 8.09
CA THR A 983 19.05 41.25 7.36
C THR A 983 18.57 40.81 5.96
N ASP A 984 17.81 41.67 5.30
CA ASP A 984 17.16 41.49 3.99
C ASP A 984 18.08 41.12 2.82
N ALA A 985 17.50 40.43 1.82
CA ALA A 985 17.68 40.75 0.40
C ALA A 985 16.60 40.08 -0.47
N GLN A 986 15.95 40.84 -1.37
CA GLN A 986 15.13 40.29 -2.45
C GLN A 986 15.98 39.57 -3.51
N LEU A 987 15.37 38.60 -4.21
CA LEU A 987 15.76 38.22 -5.56
C LEU A 987 14.60 38.54 -6.52
N PRO A 988 14.80 39.40 -7.55
CA PRO A 988 13.78 39.70 -8.56
C PRO A 988 13.72 38.62 -9.65
N ALA A 989 12.68 38.68 -10.48
CA ALA A 989 12.58 37.92 -11.73
C ALA A 989 13.18 38.71 -12.90
N GLU A 990 13.49 38.04 -14.02
CA GLU A 990 12.82 38.29 -15.32
C GLU A 990 13.22 37.29 -16.44
N THR A 991 12.45 37.32 -17.53
CA THR A 991 12.61 36.65 -18.85
C THR A 991 13.24 37.64 -19.88
N PRO A 992 13.43 37.39 -21.21
CA PRO A 992 13.11 36.26 -22.11
C PRO A 992 14.41 35.73 -22.81
N ASP A 993 14.58 35.30 -24.09
CA ASP A 993 13.73 35.21 -25.30
C ASP A 993 14.21 34.10 -26.30
N THR A 994 13.37 33.90 -27.32
CA THR A 994 13.43 33.15 -28.59
C THR A 994 14.48 33.74 -29.59
N PRO A 995 14.75 33.23 -30.84
CA PRO A 995 13.93 32.32 -31.68
C PRO A 995 14.59 31.27 -32.63
N ALA A 996 13.68 30.48 -33.26
CA ALA A 996 13.76 29.86 -34.60
C ALA A 996 14.58 28.54 -34.78
N PRO A 997 14.30 27.71 -35.83
CA PRO A 997 13.35 27.88 -36.94
C PRO A 997 12.30 26.75 -37.13
N THR A 998 11.34 26.96 -38.05
CA THR A 998 10.22 26.05 -38.37
C THR A 998 10.54 25.04 -39.49
N PRO A 999 10.07 23.77 -39.40
CA PRO A 999 9.96 22.87 -40.54
C PRO A 999 8.51 22.44 -40.87
N GLN A 1000 8.12 22.80 -42.10
CA GLN A 1000 7.01 22.41 -42.98
C GLN A 1000 6.28 21.06 -42.72
N ALA A 1001 4.97 21.05 -42.98
CA ALA A 1001 4.08 19.88 -42.88
C ALA A 1001 4.21 18.87 -44.05
N ARG A 1002 3.77 17.62 -43.82
CA ARG A 1002 3.60 16.56 -44.84
C ARG A 1002 2.12 16.14 -44.96
N PRO A 1003 1.67 15.60 -46.11
CA PRO A 1003 0.23 15.47 -46.42
C PRO A 1003 -0.47 14.27 -45.78
N ARG A 1004 -1.70 14.48 -45.28
CA ARG A 1004 -2.60 13.42 -44.80
C ARG A 1004 -3.04 12.52 -45.96
N ARG A 1005 -3.03 11.19 -45.79
CA ARG A 1005 -3.70 10.23 -46.71
C ARG A 1005 -5.16 9.99 -46.26
N PRO A 1006 -6.10 9.72 -47.19
CA PRO A 1006 -7.53 9.68 -46.87
C PRO A 1006 -7.99 8.33 -46.27
N SER A 1007 -8.83 8.41 -45.24
CA SER A 1007 -9.50 7.25 -44.64
C SER A 1007 -10.62 6.72 -45.54
N SER A 1008 -10.45 5.54 -46.14
CA SER A 1008 -11.44 4.95 -47.05
C SER A 1008 -12.60 4.26 -46.31
N ARG A 1009 -13.77 4.90 -46.30
CA ARG A 1009 -15.04 4.26 -45.91
C ARG A 1009 -15.52 3.30 -47.01
N PHE A 1010 -15.39 1.98 -46.83
CA PHE A 1010 -16.23 1.00 -47.54
C PHE A 1010 -16.48 -0.26 -46.69
N ARG A 1011 -17.69 -0.81 -46.78
CA ARG A 1011 -18.08 -2.14 -46.27
C ARG A 1011 -18.35 -3.07 -47.46
N PHE A 1012 -18.41 -4.37 -47.17
CA PHE A 1012 -18.51 -5.54 -48.07
C PHE A 1012 -17.18 -6.03 -48.65
N GLY A 1013 -16.79 -7.27 -48.28
CA GLY A 1013 -15.52 -7.90 -48.68
C GLY A 1013 -14.82 -8.77 -47.62
N GLY A 1014 -15.41 -8.93 -46.42
CA GLY A 1014 -14.71 -9.41 -45.22
C GLY A 1014 -13.85 -10.69 -45.37
N ARG A 1015 -14.29 -11.71 -46.11
CA ARG A 1015 -13.51 -12.95 -46.27
C ARG A 1015 -12.25 -12.76 -47.14
N ALA A 1016 -12.35 -11.99 -48.23
CA ALA A 1016 -11.21 -11.68 -49.10
C ALA A 1016 -10.26 -10.65 -48.47
N GLN A 1017 -10.79 -9.69 -47.71
CA GLN A 1017 -9.96 -8.74 -46.96
C GLN A 1017 -9.21 -9.42 -45.82
N ARG A 1018 -9.85 -10.35 -45.08
CA ARG A 1018 -9.17 -11.16 -44.06
C ARG A 1018 -8.11 -12.06 -44.67
N GLN A 1019 -8.38 -12.72 -45.81
CA GLN A 1019 -7.37 -13.54 -46.48
C GLN A 1019 -6.10 -12.74 -46.81
N ARG A 1020 -6.23 -11.55 -47.44
CA ARG A 1020 -5.09 -10.67 -47.73
C ARG A 1020 -4.27 -10.26 -46.50
N LYS A 1021 -4.92 -10.08 -45.34
CA LYS A 1021 -4.22 -9.81 -44.07
C LYS A 1021 -3.38 -11.03 -43.63
N LEU A 1022 -3.92 -12.24 -43.77
CA LEU A 1022 -3.21 -13.48 -43.45
C LEU A 1022 -2.08 -13.78 -44.46
N ASP A 1023 -2.30 -13.52 -45.75
CA ASP A 1023 -1.29 -13.71 -46.81
C ASP A 1023 -0.04 -12.85 -46.56
N LEU A 1024 -0.22 -11.64 -45.99
CA LEU A 1024 0.87 -10.76 -45.57
C LEU A 1024 1.54 -11.23 -44.26
N ILE A 1025 0.77 -11.68 -43.27
CA ILE A 1025 1.32 -12.32 -42.05
C ILE A 1025 2.18 -13.55 -42.41
N ARG A 1026 1.89 -14.20 -43.55
CA ARG A 1026 2.59 -15.35 -44.12
C ARG A 1026 3.82 -15.02 -44.98
N THR A 1027 4.19 -13.74 -45.20
CA THR A 1027 5.36 -13.38 -46.02
C THR A 1027 6.63 -14.09 -45.50
N PRO A 1028 7.28 -14.97 -46.30
CA PRO A 1028 8.43 -15.76 -45.85
C PRO A 1028 9.60 -14.89 -45.39
N LEU A 1029 10.32 -15.35 -44.36
CA LEU A 1029 11.44 -14.62 -43.76
C LEU A 1029 12.78 -15.29 -44.10
N THR A 1030 13.66 -14.55 -44.78
CA THR A 1030 15.01 -15.02 -45.15
C THR A 1030 16.05 -14.82 -44.03
N THR A 1031 15.73 -13.99 -43.04
CA THR A 1031 16.52 -13.72 -41.83
C THR A 1031 15.59 -13.61 -40.62
N THR A 1032 16.08 -13.89 -39.41
CA THR A 1032 15.27 -13.69 -38.19
C THR A 1032 14.86 -12.22 -38.02
N HIS A 1033 13.57 -11.98 -37.76
CA HIS A 1033 13.01 -10.68 -37.38
C HIS A 1033 12.82 -10.61 -35.85
N ARG A 1034 13.47 -9.65 -35.20
CA ARG A 1034 13.53 -9.50 -33.74
C ARG A 1034 12.62 -8.37 -33.29
N ILE A 1035 11.48 -8.73 -32.68
CA ILE A 1035 10.47 -7.79 -32.20
C ILE A 1035 10.67 -7.59 -30.70
N MET A 1036 10.86 -6.35 -30.27
CA MET A 1036 10.93 -6.02 -28.84
C MET A 1036 9.64 -5.38 -28.37
N VAL A 1037 9.07 -5.93 -27.29
CA VAL A 1037 7.83 -5.43 -26.68
C VAL A 1037 8.20 -4.78 -25.34
N ILE A 1038 7.92 -3.49 -25.20
CA ILE A 1038 8.20 -2.69 -23.98
C ILE A 1038 6.93 -2.07 -23.42
N SER A 1039 6.99 -1.66 -22.14
CA SER A 1039 6.02 -0.74 -21.53
C SER A 1039 6.71 0.13 -20.48
N HIS A 1040 6.11 1.27 -20.14
CA HIS A 1040 6.53 2.03 -18.96
C HIS A 1040 6.20 1.28 -17.66
N LEU A 1041 5.04 0.60 -17.62
CA LEU A 1041 4.58 -0.13 -16.44
C LEU A 1041 5.06 -1.59 -16.48
N ALA A 1042 5.59 -2.07 -15.35
CA ALA A 1042 5.78 -3.50 -15.14
C ALA A 1042 4.41 -4.17 -14.92
N GLY A 1043 3.89 -4.86 -15.94
CA GLY A 1043 2.54 -5.42 -15.89
C GLY A 1043 2.25 -6.46 -16.97
N ALA A 1044 1.19 -7.25 -16.74
CA ALA A 1044 0.80 -8.37 -17.60
C ALA A 1044 0.22 -7.94 -18.95
N GLU A 1045 -0.19 -6.67 -19.12
CA GLU A 1045 -0.72 -6.19 -20.41
C GLU A 1045 0.30 -6.34 -21.55
N ARG A 1046 1.59 -6.08 -21.27
CA ARG A 1046 2.70 -6.30 -22.20
C ARG A 1046 2.82 -7.77 -22.58
N SER A 1047 2.99 -8.65 -21.59
CA SER A 1047 3.14 -10.09 -21.80
C SER A 1047 1.92 -10.73 -22.49
N ALA A 1048 0.71 -10.27 -22.20
CA ALA A 1048 -0.49 -10.68 -22.93
C ALA A 1048 -0.47 -10.20 -24.40
N THR A 1049 0.07 -9.00 -24.70
CA THR A 1049 0.30 -8.57 -26.08
C THR A 1049 1.34 -9.47 -26.77
N THR A 1050 2.47 -9.76 -26.10
CA THR A 1050 3.52 -10.67 -26.60
C THR A 1050 2.97 -12.06 -26.92
N LEU A 1051 2.17 -12.64 -26.02
CA LEU A 1051 1.62 -14.00 -26.16
C LEU A 1051 0.50 -14.10 -27.21
N VAL A 1052 -0.39 -13.10 -27.31
CA VAL A 1052 -1.44 -13.10 -28.35
C VAL A 1052 -0.85 -12.84 -29.73
N LEU A 1053 0.03 -11.83 -29.87
CA LEU A 1053 0.71 -11.55 -31.14
C LEU A 1053 1.58 -12.73 -31.58
N GLY A 1054 2.41 -13.27 -30.69
CA GLY A 1054 3.24 -14.44 -30.96
C GLY A 1054 2.40 -15.66 -31.35
N SER A 1055 1.23 -15.86 -30.72
CA SER A 1055 0.33 -16.95 -31.08
C SER A 1055 -0.29 -16.79 -32.46
N ILE A 1056 -0.71 -15.58 -32.86
CA ILE A 1056 -1.25 -15.33 -34.20
C ILE A 1056 -0.16 -15.54 -35.26
N LEU A 1057 1.05 -15.03 -35.01
CA LEU A 1057 2.20 -15.22 -35.91
C LEU A 1057 2.57 -16.72 -36.03
N ALA A 1058 2.50 -17.48 -34.94
CA ALA A 1058 2.78 -18.92 -34.94
C ALA A 1058 1.67 -19.75 -35.60
N SER A 1059 0.39 -19.40 -35.41
CA SER A 1059 -0.73 -20.16 -35.97
C SER A 1059 -0.95 -19.93 -37.47
N GLU A 1060 -0.50 -18.79 -37.99
CA GLU A 1060 -0.71 -18.40 -39.39
C GLU A 1060 0.52 -18.63 -40.29
N ARG A 1061 1.71 -18.86 -39.73
CA ARG A 1061 2.97 -19.12 -40.47
C ARG A 1061 3.42 -20.56 -40.36
N GLU A 1062 4.17 -21.04 -41.35
CA GLU A 1062 4.87 -22.34 -41.28
C GLU A 1062 6.25 -22.24 -40.62
N ASP A 1063 6.80 -21.02 -40.50
CA ASP A 1063 8.08 -20.76 -39.84
C ASP A 1063 7.97 -20.78 -38.30
N ARG A 1064 9.04 -21.21 -37.63
CA ARG A 1064 9.13 -21.22 -36.16
C ARG A 1064 9.14 -19.80 -35.57
N VAL A 1065 8.21 -19.54 -34.65
CA VAL A 1065 8.10 -18.31 -33.85
C VAL A 1065 8.38 -18.63 -32.38
N ILE A 1066 9.14 -17.78 -31.68
CA ILE A 1066 9.41 -17.89 -30.24
C ILE A 1066 9.14 -16.58 -29.51
N ALA A 1067 8.64 -16.66 -28.27
CA ALA A 1067 8.65 -15.57 -27.32
C ALA A 1067 9.67 -15.83 -26.19
N PHE A 1068 10.56 -14.87 -25.95
CA PHE A 1068 11.59 -14.87 -24.92
C PHE A 1068 11.23 -13.91 -23.79
N ASP A 1069 11.30 -14.39 -22.55
CA ASP A 1069 11.09 -13.58 -21.34
C ASP A 1069 12.41 -12.99 -20.82
N ALA A 1070 12.56 -11.67 -20.96
CA ALA A 1070 13.65 -10.90 -20.36
C ALA A 1070 13.19 -10.17 -19.07
N SER A 1071 12.04 -10.54 -18.50
CA SER A 1071 11.43 -9.90 -17.33
C SER A 1071 11.43 -10.81 -16.09
N PRO A 1072 11.40 -10.24 -14.87
CA PRO A 1072 11.33 -11.03 -13.63
C PRO A 1072 9.91 -11.59 -13.32
N PHE A 1073 8.92 -11.42 -14.21
CA PHE A 1073 7.51 -11.70 -13.91
C PHE A 1073 6.89 -12.92 -14.62
N GLY A 1074 7.63 -13.56 -15.54
CA GLY A 1074 7.29 -14.87 -16.11
C GLY A 1074 6.28 -14.80 -17.25
N LEU A 1075 6.73 -14.84 -18.51
CA LEU A 1075 5.86 -15.19 -19.65
C LEU A 1075 5.20 -16.55 -19.43
N ASN A 1076 5.87 -17.48 -18.74
CA ASN A 1076 5.35 -18.80 -18.44
C ASN A 1076 5.94 -19.39 -17.13
N VAL A 1077 5.30 -20.42 -16.58
CA VAL A 1077 5.77 -21.21 -15.43
C VAL A 1077 6.35 -22.54 -15.92
N PRO A 1078 7.50 -23.01 -15.42
CA PRO A 1078 8.09 -24.28 -15.86
C PRO A 1078 7.13 -25.48 -15.69
N GLY A 1079 6.72 -26.09 -16.81
CA GLY A 1079 5.94 -27.32 -16.85
C GLY A 1079 4.51 -27.24 -17.39
N THR A 1080 4.05 -26.07 -17.84
CA THR A 1080 2.88 -25.95 -18.74
C THR A 1080 3.20 -26.50 -20.14
N PRO A 1081 2.21 -27.03 -20.88
CA PRO A 1081 2.39 -27.35 -22.30
C PRO A 1081 2.54 -26.05 -23.13
N PRO A 1082 3.17 -26.11 -24.31
CA PRO A 1082 3.13 -24.99 -25.25
C PRO A 1082 1.68 -24.70 -25.69
N PRO A 1083 1.34 -23.44 -26.02
CA PRO A 1083 0.01 -23.09 -26.50
C PRO A 1083 -0.32 -23.81 -27.83
N PRO A 1084 -1.60 -24.10 -28.11
CA PRO A 1084 -2.01 -24.84 -29.30
C PRO A 1084 -1.74 -24.09 -30.63
N SER A 1085 -1.38 -22.81 -30.55
CA SER A 1085 -0.94 -21.96 -31.66
C SER A 1085 0.43 -22.32 -32.23
N GLY A 1086 1.22 -23.19 -31.57
CA GLY A 1086 2.57 -23.55 -32.01
C GLY A 1086 3.67 -22.56 -31.62
N LEU A 1087 3.34 -21.49 -30.88
CA LEU A 1087 4.31 -20.54 -30.33
C LEU A 1087 5.22 -21.25 -29.31
N GLU A 1088 6.54 -21.25 -29.56
CA GLU A 1088 7.50 -21.72 -28.57
C GLU A 1088 7.78 -20.62 -27.52
N LEU A 1089 8.02 -21.01 -26.26
CA LEU A 1089 8.18 -20.09 -25.13
C LEU A 1089 9.50 -20.37 -24.40
N PHE A 1090 10.39 -19.37 -24.36
CA PHE A 1090 11.65 -19.43 -23.60
C PHE A 1090 11.54 -18.59 -22.32
N ALA A 1091 11.23 -19.24 -21.21
CA ALA A 1091 11.27 -18.61 -19.90
C ALA A 1091 12.72 -18.51 -19.40
N GLY A 1092 13.19 -17.30 -19.11
CA GLY A 1092 14.44 -17.09 -18.38
C GLY A 1092 14.38 -17.76 -17.01
N ASN A 1093 15.39 -18.56 -16.66
CA ASN A 1093 15.43 -19.25 -15.38
C ASN A 1093 15.89 -18.28 -14.29
N SER A 1094 14.96 -17.46 -13.77
CA SER A 1094 15.20 -16.26 -12.95
C SER A 1094 15.65 -16.51 -11.51
N THR A 1095 16.61 -17.42 -11.33
CA THR A 1095 17.50 -17.51 -10.16
C THR A 1095 18.74 -16.61 -10.27
N LEU A 1096 18.85 -15.85 -11.37
CA LEU A 1096 19.90 -14.86 -11.63
C LEU A 1096 19.69 -13.58 -10.79
N ARG A 1097 20.71 -12.72 -10.80
CA ARG A 1097 20.85 -11.58 -9.87
C ARG A 1097 19.95 -10.39 -10.21
N ASP A 1098 20.04 -9.39 -9.32
CA ASP A 1098 19.60 -8.00 -9.50
C ASP A 1098 19.50 -7.59 -10.98
N PRO A 1099 18.32 -7.14 -11.46
CA PRO A 1099 18.15 -6.66 -12.83
C PRO A 1099 19.14 -5.57 -13.25
N MET A 1100 19.73 -4.84 -12.28
CA MET A 1100 20.74 -3.80 -12.53
C MET A 1100 22.16 -4.36 -12.75
N ASP A 1101 22.41 -5.67 -12.61
CA ASP A 1101 23.71 -6.31 -12.84
C ASP A 1101 24.06 -6.31 -14.36
N PRO A 1102 25.21 -5.73 -14.77
CA PRO A 1102 25.66 -5.76 -16.17
C PRO A 1102 25.85 -7.17 -16.73
N ALA A 1103 26.10 -8.19 -15.90
CA ALA A 1103 26.24 -9.57 -16.35
C ALA A 1103 24.94 -10.11 -16.98
N THR A 1104 23.79 -9.84 -16.34
CA THR A 1104 22.46 -10.28 -16.79
C THR A 1104 22.11 -9.74 -18.18
N HIS A 1105 22.54 -8.51 -18.50
CA HIS A 1105 22.30 -7.88 -19.80
C HIS A 1105 23.06 -8.58 -20.94
N GLU A 1106 24.32 -8.94 -20.72
CA GLU A 1106 25.13 -9.68 -21.69
C GLU A 1106 24.62 -11.13 -21.86
N GLU A 1107 24.10 -11.76 -20.79
CA GLU A 1107 23.41 -13.05 -20.88
C GLU A 1107 22.14 -12.95 -21.73
N HIS A 1108 21.29 -11.94 -21.53
CA HIS A 1108 20.11 -11.70 -22.36
C HIS A 1108 20.47 -11.46 -23.85
N ARG A 1109 21.48 -10.63 -24.13
CA ARG A 1109 21.99 -10.43 -25.51
C ARG A 1109 22.42 -11.75 -26.14
N ARG A 1110 23.19 -12.57 -25.42
CA ARG A 1110 23.62 -13.90 -25.89
C ARG A 1110 22.46 -14.84 -26.16
N VAL A 1111 21.41 -14.85 -25.33
CA VAL A 1111 20.21 -15.66 -25.57
C VAL A 1111 19.52 -15.22 -26.86
N ILE A 1112 19.26 -13.92 -27.04
CA ILE A 1112 18.61 -13.38 -28.24
C ILE A 1112 19.41 -13.70 -29.50
N THR A 1113 20.74 -13.51 -29.49
CA THR A 1113 21.60 -13.86 -30.63
C THR A 1113 21.60 -15.37 -30.92
N ASN A 1114 21.58 -16.24 -29.91
CA ASN A 1114 21.50 -17.70 -30.13
C ASN A 1114 20.13 -18.18 -30.65
N LEU A 1115 19.04 -17.45 -30.33
CA LEU A 1115 17.72 -17.69 -30.92
C LEU A 1115 17.65 -17.21 -32.38
N SER A 1116 18.41 -16.17 -32.73
CA SER A 1116 18.46 -15.52 -34.06
C SER A 1116 19.16 -16.33 -35.17
N GLY A 1117 19.21 -17.66 -35.01
CA GLY A 1117 19.60 -18.62 -36.04
C GLY A 1117 18.74 -19.90 -36.04
N ARG A 1118 17.60 -19.90 -35.33
CA ARG A 1118 16.69 -21.08 -35.20
C ARG A 1118 15.20 -20.77 -35.33
N TYR A 1119 14.84 -19.49 -35.25
CA TYR A 1119 13.46 -18.99 -35.31
C TYR A 1119 13.39 -17.86 -36.33
N ALA A 1120 12.32 -17.81 -37.13
CA ALA A 1120 12.13 -16.73 -38.09
C ALA A 1120 11.66 -15.44 -37.41
N VAL A 1121 10.90 -15.56 -36.31
CA VAL A 1121 10.48 -14.41 -35.49
C VAL A 1121 10.83 -14.69 -34.02
N VAL A 1122 11.50 -13.72 -33.40
CA VAL A 1122 11.81 -13.71 -31.97
C VAL A 1122 11.13 -12.51 -31.33
N LEU A 1123 10.10 -12.75 -30.53
CA LEU A 1123 9.47 -11.71 -29.70
C LEU A 1123 10.18 -11.67 -28.35
N THR A 1124 10.67 -10.51 -27.92
CA THR A 1124 11.29 -10.32 -26.60
C THR A 1124 10.38 -9.49 -25.71
N ASP A 1125 9.97 -10.08 -24.59
CA ASP A 1125 9.22 -9.41 -23.52
C ASP A 1125 10.21 -8.73 -22.56
N ILE A 1126 10.45 -7.44 -22.77
CA ILE A 1126 11.37 -6.63 -21.94
C ILE A 1126 10.58 -5.97 -20.82
N GLY A 1127 11.18 -5.82 -19.63
CA GLY A 1127 10.55 -5.33 -18.40
C GLY A 1127 9.91 -3.93 -18.44
N SER A 1128 10.24 -3.11 -17.45
CA SER A 1128 9.98 -1.68 -17.54
C SER A 1128 10.90 -1.06 -18.61
N PHE A 1129 10.55 0.13 -19.09
CA PHE A 1129 11.43 0.89 -19.99
C PHE A 1129 12.84 1.10 -19.39
N HIS A 1130 12.98 1.21 -18.06
CA HIS A 1130 14.28 1.34 -17.40
C HIS A 1130 15.19 0.12 -17.61
N ASP A 1131 14.62 -1.08 -17.70
CA ASP A 1131 15.35 -2.33 -17.94
C ASP A 1131 15.86 -2.45 -19.40
N ALA A 1132 15.31 -1.64 -20.32
CA ALA A 1132 15.69 -1.64 -21.74
C ALA A 1132 16.94 -0.79 -22.04
N ARG A 1133 17.25 0.21 -21.18
CA ARG A 1133 18.20 1.31 -21.46
C ARG A 1133 19.69 0.93 -21.49
N ARG A 1134 20.06 -0.35 -21.35
CA ARG A 1134 21.47 -0.81 -21.32
C ARG A 1134 21.76 -1.93 -22.31
N GLY A 1135 21.48 -1.64 -23.57
CA GLY A 1135 22.06 -2.36 -24.71
C GLY A 1135 21.34 -3.63 -25.16
N ILE A 1136 20.07 -3.85 -24.78
CA ILE A 1136 19.28 -4.93 -25.40
C ILE A 1136 18.58 -4.42 -26.67
N LEU A 1137 18.15 -3.15 -26.70
CA LEU A 1137 17.42 -2.53 -27.82
C LEU A 1137 18.20 -2.48 -29.15
N ASP A 1138 19.54 -2.52 -29.12
CA ASP A 1138 20.39 -2.63 -30.33
C ASP A 1138 20.13 -3.92 -31.14
N LEU A 1139 19.41 -4.88 -30.55
CA LEU A 1139 19.04 -6.14 -31.19
C LEU A 1139 17.59 -6.13 -31.72
N ALA A 1140 16.87 -5.02 -31.68
CA ALA A 1140 15.52 -4.90 -32.24
C ALA A 1140 15.55 -4.60 -33.76
N ASP A 1141 14.84 -5.40 -34.55
CA ASP A 1141 14.44 -5.02 -35.92
C ASP A 1141 13.13 -4.21 -35.91
N GLN A 1142 12.32 -4.35 -34.86
CA GLN A 1142 11.07 -3.63 -34.68
C GLN A 1142 10.69 -3.47 -33.20
N LEU A 1143 10.06 -2.34 -32.85
CA LEU A 1143 9.64 -2.01 -31.48
C LEU A 1143 8.10 -1.92 -31.37
N ILE A 1144 7.56 -2.49 -30.29
CA ILE A 1144 6.15 -2.37 -29.91
C ILE A 1144 6.08 -1.78 -28.50
N VAL A 1145 5.33 -0.68 -28.34
CA VAL A 1145 5.18 0.05 -27.07
C VAL A 1145 3.76 -0.13 -26.56
N VAL A 1146 3.59 -0.83 -25.43
CA VAL A 1146 2.26 -1.16 -24.87
C VAL A 1146 1.91 -0.20 -23.74
N THR A 1147 0.72 0.40 -23.81
CA THR A 1147 0.17 1.35 -22.83
C THR A 1147 -1.31 1.09 -22.58
N THR A 1148 -1.86 1.65 -21.51
CA THR A 1148 -3.31 1.61 -21.21
C THR A 1148 -4.00 2.94 -21.50
N THR A 1149 -5.33 2.92 -21.50
CA THR A 1149 -6.21 4.09 -21.49
C THR A 1149 -6.23 4.87 -20.17
N HIS A 1150 -5.60 4.37 -19.11
CA HIS A 1150 -5.54 5.04 -17.79
C HIS A 1150 -4.22 5.78 -17.56
N ASP A 1151 -3.24 5.66 -18.47
CA ASP A 1151 -1.98 6.43 -18.44
C ASP A 1151 -2.23 7.88 -18.88
N GLU A 1152 -2.15 8.84 -17.95
CA GLU A 1152 -2.58 10.25 -18.10
C GLU A 1152 -2.21 10.89 -19.45
N HIS A 1153 -3.21 11.03 -20.33
CA HIS A 1153 -3.15 11.70 -21.64
C HIS A 1153 -1.90 11.35 -22.48
N GLY A 1154 -1.37 10.13 -22.34
CA GLY A 1154 -0.20 9.66 -23.06
C GLY A 1154 1.14 10.32 -22.67
N PHE A 1155 1.19 11.13 -21.60
CA PHE A 1155 2.42 11.81 -21.16
C PHE A 1155 3.53 10.79 -20.88
N THR A 1156 3.20 9.73 -20.14
CA THR A 1156 4.06 8.59 -19.78
C THR A 1156 4.74 7.94 -20.99
N VAL A 1157 3.99 7.68 -22.07
CA VAL A 1157 4.54 7.05 -23.29
C VAL A 1157 5.35 8.06 -24.09
N ARG A 1158 4.93 9.33 -24.15
CA ARG A 1158 5.73 10.39 -24.77
C ARG A 1158 7.11 10.45 -24.14
N THR A 1159 7.21 10.47 -22.80
CA THR A 1159 8.51 10.43 -22.09
C THR A 1159 9.35 9.20 -22.42
N VAL A 1160 8.75 8.03 -22.67
CA VAL A 1160 9.49 6.84 -23.15
C VAL A 1160 10.04 7.05 -24.57
N LEU A 1161 9.25 7.61 -25.48
CA LEU A 1161 9.66 7.88 -26.87
C LEU A 1161 10.71 9.02 -26.92
N ASP A 1162 10.51 10.10 -26.17
CA ASP A 1162 11.46 11.19 -25.96
C ASP A 1162 12.81 10.64 -25.47
N ARG A 1163 12.80 9.80 -24.43
CA ARG A 1163 14.03 9.23 -23.86
C ARG A 1163 14.71 8.21 -24.77
N LEU A 1164 13.96 7.49 -25.60
CA LEU A 1164 14.52 6.62 -26.65
C LEU A 1164 15.17 7.42 -27.78
N GLU A 1165 14.58 8.55 -28.17
CA GLU A 1165 15.18 9.49 -29.14
C GLU A 1165 16.46 10.12 -28.56
N GLU A 1166 16.45 10.56 -27.29
CA GLU A 1166 17.63 11.07 -26.55
C GLU A 1166 18.75 10.03 -26.37
N ASP A 1167 18.40 8.76 -26.14
CA ASP A 1167 19.35 7.65 -26.00
C ASP A 1167 19.84 7.11 -27.38
N GLY A 1168 19.39 7.70 -28.50
CA GLY A 1168 19.91 7.45 -29.85
C GLY A 1168 19.07 6.52 -30.75
N HIS A 1169 17.95 5.97 -30.26
CA HIS A 1169 17.10 5.01 -30.98
C HIS A 1169 16.01 5.67 -31.84
N ALA A 1170 16.21 6.91 -32.33
CA ALA A 1170 15.18 7.71 -32.99
C ALA A 1170 14.56 7.09 -34.25
N GLU A 1171 15.28 6.21 -34.97
CA GLU A 1171 14.72 5.50 -36.13
C GLU A 1171 13.82 4.33 -35.71
N LEU A 1172 14.23 3.59 -34.67
CA LEU A 1172 13.44 2.51 -34.08
C LEU A 1172 12.15 3.05 -33.42
N VAL A 1173 12.19 4.27 -32.86
CA VAL A 1173 11.01 5.00 -32.36
C VAL A 1173 10.06 5.38 -33.51
N ARG A 1174 10.61 5.96 -34.59
CA ARG A 1174 9.83 6.36 -35.77
C ARG A 1174 9.07 5.18 -36.40
N ASP A 1175 9.69 4.00 -36.39
CA ASP A 1175 9.13 2.77 -36.94
C ASP A 1175 8.33 1.92 -35.93
N ALA A 1176 8.25 2.35 -34.67
CA ALA A 1176 7.54 1.64 -33.61
C ALA A 1176 6.01 1.64 -33.81
N ILE A 1177 5.35 0.62 -33.25
CA ILE A 1177 3.89 0.52 -33.18
C ILE A 1177 3.45 0.74 -31.72
N THR A 1178 2.56 1.70 -31.49
CA THR A 1178 1.96 1.92 -30.16
C THR A 1178 0.71 1.08 -30.01
N VAL A 1179 0.60 0.28 -28.94
CA VAL A 1179 -0.55 -0.55 -28.63
C VAL A 1179 -1.25 0.02 -27.40
N ILE A 1180 -2.42 0.61 -27.61
CA ILE A 1180 -3.27 1.16 -26.53
C ILE A 1180 -4.29 0.09 -26.16
N LYS A 1181 -4.15 -0.51 -24.98
CA LYS A 1181 -5.16 -1.41 -24.41
C LYS A 1181 -6.21 -0.62 -23.64
N ARG A 1182 -7.47 -0.96 -23.89
CA ARG A 1182 -8.60 -0.51 -23.07
C ARG A 1182 -8.64 -1.27 -21.74
N SER A 1183 -8.98 -0.55 -20.68
CA SER A 1183 -8.93 -1.03 -19.29
C SER A 1183 -10.31 -1.51 -18.81
N SER A 1184 -11.40 -1.10 -19.47
CA SER A 1184 -12.74 -1.66 -19.22
C SER A 1184 -13.66 -1.56 -20.44
N GLU A 1185 -14.81 -2.24 -20.40
CA GLU A 1185 -15.82 -2.20 -21.48
C GLU A 1185 -16.62 -0.86 -21.49
N THR A 1186 -16.71 -0.15 -20.37
CA THR A 1186 -17.47 1.10 -20.22
C THR A 1186 -16.76 2.36 -20.70
N GLU A 1187 -15.48 2.30 -21.07
CA GLU A 1187 -14.76 3.44 -21.65
C GLU A 1187 -15.37 3.89 -22.99
N ALA A 1188 -15.96 5.09 -23.03
CA ALA A 1188 -16.37 5.74 -24.26
C ALA A 1188 -15.15 6.36 -24.98
N LEU A 1189 -15.15 6.36 -26.32
CA LEU A 1189 -13.98 6.74 -27.09
C LEU A 1189 -13.87 8.27 -27.27
N THR A 1190 -12.86 8.89 -26.65
CA THR A 1190 -12.19 10.12 -27.13
C THR A 1190 -10.93 9.78 -27.95
N ASN A 1191 -10.92 8.59 -28.56
CA ASN A 1191 -9.70 7.95 -29.07
C ASN A 1191 -8.99 8.66 -30.24
N ASP A 1192 -9.64 9.61 -30.92
CA ASP A 1192 -8.99 10.30 -32.03
C ASP A 1192 -7.87 11.23 -31.56
N GLU A 1193 -8.02 11.93 -30.44
CA GLU A 1193 -6.99 12.86 -29.92
C GLU A 1193 -5.76 12.12 -29.41
N LEU A 1194 -5.95 11.09 -28.56
CA LEU A 1194 -4.88 10.24 -28.05
C LEU A 1194 -4.11 9.54 -29.19
N ALA A 1195 -4.83 9.03 -30.20
CA ALA A 1195 -4.18 8.37 -31.34
C ALA A 1195 -3.52 9.38 -32.30
N GLU A 1196 -4.11 10.56 -32.56
CA GLU A 1196 -3.51 11.61 -33.39
C GLU A 1196 -2.23 12.18 -32.74
N GLY A 1197 -2.13 12.19 -31.41
CA GLY A 1197 -0.89 12.48 -30.69
C GLY A 1197 0.27 11.52 -31.03
N PHE A 1198 0.01 10.20 -31.06
CA PHE A 1198 1.05 9.19 -31.32
C PHE A 1198 1.33 8.92 -32.81
N ARG A 1199 0.33 9.06 -33.69
CA ARG A 1199 0.47 8.93 -35.17
C ARG A 1199 1.47 9.92 -35.78
N ASN A 1200 1.85 10.97 -35.05
CA ASN A 1200 2.86 11.95 -35.47
C ASN A 1200 4.30 11.60 -35.05
N ARG A 1201 4.51 10.54 -34.25
CA ARG A 1201 5.84 10.10 -33.77
C ARG A 1201 6.14 8.62 -34.05
N CYS A 1202 5.16 7.76 -33.78
CA CYS A 1202 5.21 6.34 -34.09
C CYS A 1202 4.60 6.06 -35.47
N ARG A 1203 4.94 4.92 -36.06
CA ARG A 1203 4.47 4.51 -37.39
C ARG A 1203 2.95 4.29 -37.43
N ASP A 1204 2.40 3.64 -36.42
CA ASP A 1204 0.95 3.41 -36.29
C ASP A 1204 0.53 3.17 -34.82
N VAL A 1205 -0.77 3.20 -34.56
CA VAL A 1205 -1.40 3.13 -33.24
C VAL A 1205 -2.57 2.14 -33.26
N VAL A 1206 -2.39 0.96 -32.68
CA VAL A 1206 -3.44 -0.06 -32.56
C VAL A 1206 -4.16 0.07 -31.23
N VAL A 1207 -5.47 0.31 -31.27
CA VAL A 1207 -6.33 0.26 -30.08
C VAL A 1207 -6.91 -1.15 -29.93
N VAL A 1208 -6.53 -1.84 -28.87
CA VAL A 1208 -7.06 -3.16 -28.51
C VAL A 1208 -8.24 -2.98 -27.54
N PRO A 1209 -9.44 -3.53 -27.84
CA PRO A 1209 -10.59 -3.43 -26.94
C PRO A 1209 -10.36 -4.23 -25.64
N TYR A 1210 -11.14 -3.92 -24.60
CA TYR A 1210 -11.14 -4.73 -23.38
C TYR A 1210 -11.65 -6.14 -23.70
N ASP A 1211 -10.96 -7.15 -23.17
CA ASP A 1211 -11.29 -8.55 -23.33
C ASP A 1211 -10.97 -9.30 -22.05
N ASP A 1212 -12.01 -9.82 -21.40
CA ASP A 1212 -11.92 -10.50 -20.10
C ASP A 1212 -11.08 -11.78 -20.17
N TYR A 1213 -10.99 -12.42 -21.35
CA TYR A 1213 -10.14 -13.59 -21.55
C TYR A 1213 -8.65 -13.20 -21.55
N VAL A 1214 -8.29 -12.11 -22.23
CA VAL A 1214 -6.93 -11.55 -22.28
C VAL A 1214 -6.52 -10.95 -20.93
N ALA A 1215 -7.47 -10.41 -20.16
CA ALA A 1215 -7.22 -9.82 -18.85
C ALA A 1215 -6.98 -10.87 -17.74
N THR A 1216 -7.53 -12.09 -17.87
CA THR A 1216 -7.57 -13.07 -16.76
C THR A 1216 -6.66 -14.29 -16.92
N GLN A 1217 -6.18 -14.62 -18.12
CA GLN A 1217 -5.36 -15.83 -18.37
C GLN A 1217 -3.90 -15.53 -18.74
N ARG A 1218 -2.98 -16.44 -18.38
CA ARG A 1218 -1.62 -16.50 -18.95
C ARG A 1218 -1.52 -17.44 -20.15
N ASP A 1219 -2.34 -18.50 -20.19
CA ASP A 1219 -2.40 -19.42 -21.34
C ASP A 1219 -3.36 -18.84 -22.39
N ILE A 1220 -2.81 -18.37 -23.52
CA ILE A 1220 -3.61 -17.80 -24.62
C ILE A 1220 -4.14 -18.91 -25.54
N ASP A 1221 -5.42 -18.81 -25.86
CA ASP A 1221 -6.15 -19.62 -26.83
C ASP A 1221 -6.89 -18.66 -27.78
N LEU A 1222 -6.58 -18.75 -29.07
CA LEU A 1222 -7.10 -17.80 -30.07
C LEU A 1222 -8.58 -18.02 -30.38
N GLU A 1223 -9.11 -19.24 -30.17
CA GLU A 1223 -10.54 -19.53 -30.38
C GLU A 1223 -11.43 -18.92 -29.30
N ARG A 1224 -10.85 -18.46 -28.19
CA ARG A 1224 -11.55 -17.95 -27.00
C ARG A 1224 -11.47 -16.43 -26.83
N LEU A 1225 -10.76 -15.74 -27.71
CA LEU A 1225 -10.73 -14.27 -27.79
C LEU A 1225 -12.08 -13.74 -28.30
N ALA A 1226 -12.52 -12.57 -27.82
CA ALA A 1226 -13.66 -11.89 -28.43
C ALA A 1226 -13.30 -11.46 -29.87
N PRO A 1227 -14.21 -11.56 -30.86
CA PRO A 1227 -13.86 -11.34 -32.28
C PRO A 1227 -13.22 -9.98 -32.57
N LYS A 1228 -13.67 -8.91 -31.89
CA LYS A 1228 -13.09 -7.55 -32.02
C LYS A 1228 -11.64 -7.48 -31.54
N THR A 1229 -11.29 -8.25 -30.51
CA THR A 1229 -9.95 -8.34 -29.94
C THR A 1229 -9.03 -9.11 -30.88
N LEU A 1230 -9.51 -10.25 -31.39
CA LEU A 1230 -8.80 -11.04 -32.39
C LEU A 1230 -8.54 -10.22 -33.67
N ASP A 1231 -9.54 -9.52 -34.19
CA ASP A 1231 -9.36 -8.63 -35.36
C ASP A 1231 -8.35 -7.51 -35.08
N ALA A 1232 -8.36 -6.88 -33.90
CA ALA A 1232 -7.38 -5.85 -33.52
C ALA A 1232 -5.94 -6.39 -33.41
N TYR A 1233 -5.76 -7.62 -32.92
CA TYR A 1233 -4.45 -8.26 -32.89
C TYR A 1233 -3.99 -8.81 -34.25
N ILE A 1234 -4.91 -9.20 -35.14
CA ILE A 1234 -4.59 -9.48 -36.55
C ILE A 1234 -4.10 -8.19 -37.22
N ASP A 1235 -4.67 -7.03 -36.90
CA ASP A 1235 -4.21 -5.75 -37.44
C ASP A 1235 -2.85 -5.31 -36.89
N LEU A 1236 -2.54 -5.63 -35.63
CA LEU A 1236 -1.17 -5.53 -35.11
C LEU A 1236 -0.20 -6.48 -35.83
N ALA A 1237 -0.60 -7.73 -36.06
CA ALA A 1237 0.23 -8.71 -36.77
C ALA A 1237 0.49 -8.33 -38.24
N VAL A 1238 -0.48 -7.69 -38.90
CA VAL A 1238 -0.32 -7.07 -40.24
C VAL A 1238 0.72 -5.96 -40.21
N LEU A 1239 0.62 -5.00 -39.29
CA LEU A 1239 1.57 -3.87 -39.18
C LEU A 1239 3.00 -4.32 -38.85
N VAL A 1240 3.14 -5.42 -38.10
CA VAL A 1240 4.41 -6.13 -37.90
C VAL A 1240 4.90 -6.75 -39.22
N ALA A 1241 4.06 -7.52 -39.90
CA ALA A 1241 4.43 -8.24 -41.11
C ALA A 1241 4.78 -7.33 -42.30
N GLU A 1242 4.22 -6.13 -42.38
CA GLU A 1242 4.63 -5.07 -43.32
C GLU A 1242 6.12 -4.64 -43.18
N ARG A 1243 6.86 -5.11 -42.16
CA ARG A 1243 8.31 -4.91 -42.01
C ARG A 1243 9.15 -6.19 -42.08
N PHE A 1244 8.55 -7.32 -42.42
CA PHE A 1244 9.32 -8.52 -42.76
C PHE A 1244 10.13 -8.29 -44.06
N PRO A 1245 11.44 -8.60 -44.09
CA PRO A 1245 12.25 -8.49 -45.31
C PRO A 1245 11.64 -9.24 -46.51
N GLY A 1246 11.14 -8.48 -47.49
CA GLY A 1246 10.41 -8.99 -48.66
C GLY A 1246 8.96 -8.51 -48.79
N ALA A 1247 8.37 -7.92 -47.73
CA ALA A 1247 7.04 -7.33 -47.77
C ALA A 1247 6.99 -6.06 -48.64
N GLY A 1248 6.79 -6.23 -49.96
CA GLY A 1248 6.72 -5.13 -50.94
C GLY A 1248 7.39 -5.39 -52.30
N GLN A 1249 7.80 -6.63 -52.59
CA GLN A 1249 8.16 -7.08 -53.95
C GLN A 1249 6.97 -7.73 -54.66
#